data_AF-M1W8Y5-F1
#
_entry.id   AF-M1W8Y5-F1
#
_cell.length_a   1.000
_cell.length_b   1.000
_cell.length_c   1.000
_cell.angle_alpha   90.00
_cell.angle_beta   90.00
_cell.angle_gamma   90.00
#
_symmetry.space_group_name_H-M   'P 1'
#
loop_
_entity.id
_entity.type
_entity.pdbx_description
1 polymer ?
#
loop_
_entity_poly.entity_id
_entity_poly.type
_entity_poly.pdbx_seq_one_letter_code
_entity_poly.pdbx_strand_id
1 'polypeptide(L)'
;MRFLVIAALALLQAVASSSASPEALLYPPSHRSIYARRLEITRDNASSRALKALQAREDYTCGPGRPCSNKACCGESGNCGYGATYCGKGCTSNCDAVAECGKDSKDKKTTCPLNTCCSQYGFCGTTKDFCGKGCQSNCNEKPSPPGGSTQGKTLSRVIGYYEAWNARSTCHKTSPKDLPLAALTHLNYAFAYLDPTSFKITTMDAATPISLFDDLSDLKTTNPDLKIFVSIGGWTFSDNDTYTQPIFGNIARSSANRQLFADGLVSFLSYYGFDGVDLDWEYPGAPDRGGKKEDTKNYVELVKTLRATFDKTGRSLGITFTAPSSYWYLKWFDLPGMMKYCDWVNLMSYDLHGTWDSTNPIGAIAQGHTNLTEIKLAAELFWRVKIPAHKVALGFGFYGRAFTLSDPSCTTPGCPFSGGAKPGVCTKTSGYLAYYEVQEILKKNPSINIMHDKQAAVKYFTFDKNQWISYDDKDTFKQKVEWANSVGFSGSLIWASDLDDFEFTAHASLTGKDKLKINSPLNKKAVVNNQRTKDSLDSYLRKDCYVQEDSLSACKSGDDQVGYDKAGRSKDYKPICCPKGSGMTKCQWRGGTGGTNAGRDCNGQCHTGEVKITMSSYGGSPGESSEKAHCTRGQKAFCCQMGIFNDALNECNWSSGVGSSCKKDQQKVAYMWDKTGWGTVFKHGNEFCCPKDEQPPLLDCRWVGKGDCADNTCGSSEVTLLTDERGDSYGGCSWGRKRALCCTPNTQKLQTETCDYDLCNLLENRAACEDEAGYDDEEGYTSILKRSSYIAGDGRTLWTYDDGGEDETDDERSHLYPRIIAPGKARPKVLSLVKWTGSAIYKGYDLVVTSRPYRPGLASLKGDGADTLFIRGGYTLLKDTCGSTAMKFIAAADLPKKGFQLEHLREVNMLYSFVQSLLSGKLFSGLPMHNRLDPMAVYRGWNKVYDVSLPLIGTAVRDMADYTIPRTPNDRIFETIGSYAYREGVTFLPGTLNLLKRTLMMGNIPLGKDGRKFEALLRLVANKGDEDALKKLLTPMQGSVAIFNYLNDAVLHRAFTAAGKTLTTEMSHANDFIPELKGILAAWKEWEPDYYNHVVANAQGWLTTSGALIAQKFAGDMAKNPSALILVSETARILSQIGQIKSPLSK
;
A
#
# COMPACT_ATOMS: atom_id res chain seq x y z
N MET A 1 -23.08 52.20 -10.54
CA MET A 1 -24.08 52.73 -11.50
C MET A 1 -25.37 51.91 -11.32
N ARG A 2 -26.41 52.52 -10.71
CA ARG A 2 -27.88 52.31 -10.87
C ARG A 2 -28.42 50.84 -10.84
N PHE A 3 -29.36 50.39 -10.00
CA PHE A 3 -30.36 51.01 -9.10
C PHE A 3 -30.85 50.01 -7.99
N LEU A 4 -31.40 50.58 -6.91
CA LEU A 4 -31.85 50.05 -5.59
C LEU A 4 -33.18 49.23 -5.60
N VAL A 5 -33.39 48.23 -4.72
CA VAL A 5 -34.06 48.17 -3.36
C VAL A 5 -35.58 48.48 -3.35
N ILE A 6 -36.39 47.68 -2.59
CA ILE A 6 -37.43 48.09 -1.58
C ILE A 6 -38.60 47.08 -1.42
N ALA A 7 -38.82 46.66 -0.15
CA ALA A 7 -40.06 46.36 0.61
C ALA A 7 -41.13 45.38 0.07
N ALA A 8 -42.09 44.86 0.84
CA ALA A 8 -42.28 44.50 2.26
C ALA A 8 -43.65 43.82 2.31
N LEU A 9 -43.83 42.97 3.32
CA LEU A 9 -45.07 42.49 3.93
C LEU A 9 -46.40 43.11 3.47
N ALA A 10 -47.36 42.24 3.16
CA ALA A 10 -48.77 42.47 3.44
C ALA A 10 -49.44 41.20 3.98
N LEU A 11 -49.94 41.35 5.22
CA LEU A 11 -51.07 40.68 5.87
C LEU A 11 -50.88 39.35 6.64
N LEU A 12 -51.05 39.50 7.96
CA LEU A 12 -51.22 38.51 9.04
C LEU A 12 -52.65 37.93 9.11
N GLN A 13 -52.74 36.67 9.60
CA GLN A 13 -53.72 36.10 10.57
C GLN A 13 -55.24 36.13 10.21
N ALA A 14 -56.10 35.16 10.54
CA ALA A 14 -56.01 33.83 11.16
C ALA A 14 -57.42 33.15 11.14
N VAL A 15 -57.46 31.85 11.50
CA VAL A 15 -58.55 31.09 12.16
C VAL A 15 -59.53 30.25 11.31
N ALA A 16 -59.28 28.92 11.39
CA ALA A 16 -60.18 27.78 11.64
C ALA A 16 -61.09 27.15 10.57
N SER A 17 -60.97 25.81 10.57
CA SER A 17 -61.92 24.74 10.26
C SER A 17 -62.42 24.56 8.83
N SER A 18 -61.80 23.61 8.11
CA SER A 18 -62.54 22.56 7.41
C SER A 18 -61.63 21.36 7.13
N SER A 19 -62.18 20.18 7.39
CA SER A 19 -61.69 18.87 7.03
C SER A 19 -61.62 18.71 5.50
N ALA A 20 -60.43 18.53 4.94
CA ALA A 20 -60.18 17.80 3.69
C ALA A 20 -58.67 17.55 3.52
N SER A 21 -58.31 16.29 3.38
CA SER A 21 -56.98 15.77 3.03
C SER A 21 -56.51 16.22 1.63
N PRO A 22 -55.20 16.46 1.39
CA PRO A 22 -54.67 16.49 0.03
C PRO A 22 -54.27 15.08 -0.42
N GLU A 23 -54.92 14.66 -1.49
CA GLU A 23 -54.70 13.44 -2.25
C GLU A 23 -53.26 13.37 -2.78
N ALA A 24 -52.56 12.30 -2.40
CA ALA A 24 -51.44 11.78 -3.15
C ALA A 24 -51.97 11.13 -4.43
N LEU A 25 -51.42 11.52 -5.57
CA LEU A 25 -51.68 10.94 -6.89
C LEU A 25 -51.41 9.42 -6.87
N LEU A 26 -52.49 8.66 -6.86
CA LEU A 26 -52.57 7.20 -6.90
C LEU A 26 -52.37 6.68 -8.33
N TYR A 27 -51.35 5.84 -8.56
CA TYR A 27 -51.36 4.84 -9.63
C TYR A 27 -52.05 3.57 -9.09
N PRO A 28 -53.06 3.01 -9.80
CA PRO A 28 -53.93 2.00 -9.22
C PRO A 28 -53.36 0.57 -9.26
N PRO A 29 -53.84 -0.29 -8.35
CA PRO A 29 -53.27 -1.60 -8.05
C PRO A 29 -53.97 -2.73 -8.81
N SER A 30 -53.21 -3.71 -9.31
CA SER A 30 -53.69 -5.09 -9.39
C SER A 30 -52.52 -6.04 -9.70
N HIS A 31 -52.26 -6.99 -8.81
CA HIS A 31 -52.37 -8.43 -9.09
C HIS A 31 -51.84 -9.26 -7.92
N ARG A 32 -52.76 -10.00 -7.29
CA ARG A 32 -52.53 -10.99 -6.22
C ARG A 32 -52.28 -12.38 -6.82
N SER A 33 -51.46 -13.13 -6.08
CA SER A 33 -51.41 -14.60 -5.89
C SER A 33 -50.68 -15.47 -6.93
N ILE A 34 -49.53 -16.08 -6.57
CA ILE A 34 -49.23 -17.34 -5.82
C ILE A 34 -49.01 -18.50 -6.80
N TYR A 35 -47.86 -19.20 -6.75
CA TYR A 35 -47.80 -20.66 -6.56
C TYR A 35 -46.37 -21.22 -6.39
N ALA A 36 -46.28 -22.12 -5.41
CA ALA A 36 -45.15 -22.96 -5.08
C ALA A 36 -45.02 -24.21 -5.99
N ARG A 37 -43.78 -24.73 -5.99
CA ARG A 37 -43.25 -26.01 -6.47
C ARG A 37 -44.23 -27.21 -6.52
N ARG A 38 -43.90 -28.19 -7.36
CA ARG A 38 -43.84 -29.59 -6.89
C ARG A 38 -42.77 -30.45 -7.58
N LEU A 39 -41.89 -30.98 -6.74
CA LEU A 39 -41.36 -32.34 -6.81
C LEU A 39 -42.53 -33.33 -6.69
N GLU A 40 -42.43 -34.48 -7.35
CA GLU A 40 -43.35 -35.61 -7.22
C GLU A 40 -43.40 -36.12 -5.76
N ILE A 41 -44.61 -36.31 -5.22
CA ILE A 41 -45.03 -37.37 -4.27
C ILE A 41 -46.58 -37.31 -4.15
N THR A 42 -47.19 -38.44 -4.54
CA THR A 42 -48.52 -39.04 -4.26
C THR A 42 -49.80 -38.18 -4.10
N ARG A 43 -50.84 -38.63 -4.83
CA ARG A 43 -52.32 -38.45 -4.72
C ARG A 43 -52.85 -37.62 -3.54
N ASP A 44 -53.42 -36.44 -3.82
CA ASP A 44 -54.86 -36.16 -3.73
C ASP A 44 -55.20 -34.65 -3.89
N ASN A 45 -56.11 -34.37 -4.84
CA ASN A 45 -57.05 -33.24 -5.00
C ASN A 45 -56.69 -31.79 -4.57
N ALA A 46 -55.68 -31.17 -5.20
CA ALA A 46 -55.53 -29.70 -5.18
C ALA A 46 -54.89 -29.07 -6.45
N SER A 47 -55.06 -29.65 -7.65
CA SER A 47 -54.17 -29.37 -8.81
C SER A 47 -54.75 -28.66 -10.05
N SER A 48 -56.00 -28.17 -10.10
CA SER A 48 -56.55 -27.64 -11.37
C SER A 48 -56.37 -26.13 -11.64
N ARG A 49 -56.23 -25.28 -10.60
CA ARG A 49 -56.06 -23.83 -10.76
C ARG A 49 -54.61 -23.38 -10.91
N ALA A 50 -53.68 -24.00 -10.19
CA ALA A 50 -52.24 -23.68 -10.24
C ALA A 50 -51.62 -24.04 -11.61
N LEU A 51 -52.04 -25.16 -12.20
CA LEU A 51 -51.57 -25.61 -13.52
C LEU A 51 -52.04 -24.68 -14.65
N LYS A 52 -53.27 -24.15 -14.56
CA LYS A 52 -53.81 -23.16 -15.50
C LYS A 52 -53.16 -21.77 -15.35
N ALA A 53 -52.74 -21.40 -14.14
CA ALA A 53 -52.02 -20.14 -13.89
C ALA A 53 -50.55 -20.20 -14.33
N LEU A 54 -49.92 -21.38 -14.27
CA LEU A 54 -48.57 -21.62 -14.80
C LEU A 54 -48.51 -21.52 -16.33
N GLN A 55 -49.55 -21.99 -17.03
CA GLN A 55 -49.66 -21.88 -18.50
C GLN A 55 -49.97 -20.46 -19.00
N ALA A 56 -50.35 -19.52 -18.13
CA ALA A 56 -50.77 -18.18 -18.50
C ALA A 56 -49.63 -17.12 -18.49
N ARG A 57 -48.38 -17.50 -18.20
CA ARG A 57 -47.28 -16.55 -17.93
C ARG A 57 -46.40 -16.17 -19.12
N GLU A 58 -46.63 -16.72 -20.30
CA GLU A 58 -46.09 -16.18 -21.54
C GLU A 58 -47.25 -16.08 -22.53
N ASP A 59 -47.97 -14.97 -22.45
CA ASP A 59 -48.98 -14.68 -23.46
C ASP A 59 -48.25 -14.32 -24.76
N TYR A 60 -47.95 -15.35 -25.55
CA TYR A 60 -47.48 -15.22 -26.93
C TYR A 60 -48.61 -14.88 -27.88
N THR A 61 -49.79 -14.48 -27.39
CA THR A 61 -50.85 -13.99 -28.26
C THR A 61 -50.72 -12.51 -28.51
N CYS A 62 -51.26 -12.09 -29.64
CA CYS A 62 -51.22 -10.72 -30.10
C CYS A 62 -52.44 -10.44 -30.97
N GLY A 63 -52.69 -9.16 -31.26
CA GLY A 63 -53.79 -8.77 -32.12
C GLY A 63 -53.85 -7.27 -32.33
N PRO A 64 -54.93 -6.78 -32.96
CA PRO A 64 -55.13 -5.34 -33.19
C PRO A 64 -55.03 -4.55 -31.88
N GLY A 65 -54.08 -3.61 -31.80
CA GLY A 65 -53.82 -2.80 -30.60
C GLY A 65 -53.04 -3.52 -29.48
N ARG A 66 -52.67 -4.79 -29.67
CA ARG A 66 -51.91 -5.59 -28.70
C ARG A 66 -50.68 -6.22 -29.37
N PRO A 67 -49.57 -5.48 -29.51
CA PRO A 67 -48.35 -6.02 -30.08
C PRO A 67 -47.74 -7.08 -29.17
N CYS A 68 -46.89 -7.93 -29.76
CA CYS A 68 -46.13 -8.92 -29.01
C CYS A 68 -45.22 -8.27 -27.96
N SER A 69 -45.31 -8.74 -26.71
CA SER A 69 -44.54 -8.23 -25.57
C SER A 69 -43.03 -8.38 -25.75
N ASN A 70 -42.59 -9.43 -26.45
CA ASN A 70 -41.20 -9.70 -26.82
C ASN A 70 -40.75 -9.00 -28.12
N LYS A 71 -41.59 -8.12 -28.69
CA LYS A 71 -41.35 -7.42 -29.96
C LYS A 71 -41.19 -8.33 -31.19
N ALA A 72 -41.63 -9.60 -31.11
CA ALA A 72 -41.74 -10.48 -32.27
C ALA A 72 -42.90 -10.05 -33.20
N CYS A 73 -42.96 -10.62 -34.40
CA CYS A 73 -44.04 -10.37 -35.35
C CYS A 73 -45.35 -10.94 -34.80
N CYS A 74 -46.42 -10.17 -34.92
CA CYS A 74 -47.76 -10.66 -34.66
C CYS A 74 -48.38 -11.21 -35.93
N GLY A 75 -48.39 -12.53 -36.09
CA GLY A 75 -48.96 -13.19 -37.27
C GLY A 75 -50.49 -13.23 -37.26
N GLU A 76 -51.09 -13.57 -38.40
CA GLU A 76 -52.55 -13.67 -38.57
C GLU A 76 -53.21 -14.69 -37.60
N SER A 77 -52.43 -15.69 -37.14
CA SER A 77 -52.89 -16.66 -36.14
C SER A 77 -53.13 -16.07 -34.74
N GLY A 78 -52.81 -14.78 -34.54
CA GLY A 78 -52.88 -14.13 -33.23
C GLY A 78 -51.77 -14.60 -32.29
N ASN A 79 -50.67 -15.16 -32.81
CA ASN A 79 -49.50 -15.58 -32.04
C ASN A 79 -48.23 -14.83 -32.48
N CYS A 80 -47.32 -14.68 -31.54
CA CYS A 80 -46.03 -14.02 -31.67
C CYS A 80 -44.95 -14.97 -32.16
N GLY A 81 -44.22 -14.60 -33.20
CA GLY A 81 -43.13 -15.40 -33.74
C GLY A 81 -42.31 -14.67 -34.80
N TYR A 82 -41.41 -15.41 -35.46
CA TYR A 82 -40.51 -14.89 -36.51
C TYR A 82 -40.61 -15.67 -37.81
N GLY A 83 -40.08 -15.12 -38.89
CA GLY A 83 -40.07 -15.74 -40.21
C GLY A 83 -41.39 -15.58 -40.96
N ALA A 84 -41.46 -16.13 -42.17
CA ALA A 84 -42.56 -15.88 -43.10
C ALA A 84 -43.95 -16.21 -42.54
N THR A 85 -44.05 -17.17 -41.63
CA THR A 85 -45.31 -17.58 -40.98
C THR A 85 -45.91 -16.49 -40.09
N TYR A 86 -45.09 -15.68 -39.43
CA TYR A 86 -45.54 -14.66 -38.46
C TYR A 86 -45.33 -13.24 -38.95
N CYS A 87 -44.27 -13.00 -39.72
CA CYS A 87 -43.87 -11.70 -40.25
C CYS A 87 -44.37 -11.46 -41.69
N GLY A 88 -44.96 -12.48 -42.31
CA GLY A 88 -45.43 -12.42 -43.69
C GLY A 88 -46.77 -11.71 -43.85
N LYS A 89 -47.51 -12.11 -44.89
CA LYS A 89 -48.83 -11.56 -45.20
C LYS A 89 -49.78 -11.80 -44.02
N GLY A 90 -50.49 -10.74 -43.58
CA GLY A 90 -51.41 -10.81 -42.44
C GLY A 90 -50.79 -10.44 -41.09
N CYS A 91 -49.50 -10.06 -41.05
CA CYS A 91 -48.89 -9.55 -39.84
C CYS A 91 -49.49 -8.18 -39.43
N THR A 92 -49.75 -8.00 -38.14
CA THR A 92 -50.44 -6.79 -37.60
C THR A 92 -49.54 -5.86 -36.78
N SER A 93 -48.38 -6.33 -36.31
CA SER A 93 -47.40 -5.52 -35.58
C SER A 93 -46.00 -6.13 -35.63
N ASN A 94 -44.95 -5.29 -35.63
CA ASN A 94 -43.53 -5.68 -35.67
C ASN A 94 -43.17 -6.59 -36.87
N CYS A 95 -43.76 -6.35 -38.04
CA CYS A 95 -43.70 -7.28 -39.18
C CYS A 95 -42.33 -7.37 -39.87
N ASP A 96 -41.41 -6.48 -39.51
CA ASP A 96 -40.01 -6.47 -39.92
C ASP A 96 -39.09 -7.11 -38.85
N ALA A 97 -39.65 -7.61 -37.75
CA ALA A 97 -38.85 -8.25 -36.71
C ALA A 97 -38.19 -9.53 -37.22
N VAL A 98 -36.93 -9.71 -36.86
CA VAL A 98 -36.13 -10.89 -37.18
C VAL A 98 -35.83 -11.67 -35.91
N ALA A 99 -35.62 -12.98 -36.06
CA ALA A 99 -35.29 -13.84 -34.93
C ALA A 99 -33.92 -13.49 -34.33
N GLU A 100 -33.73 -13.79 -33.04
CA GLU A 100 -32.45 -13.65 -32.36
C GLU A 100 -31.37 -14.56 -32.97
N CYS A 101 -31.77 -15.75 -33.42
CA CYS A 101 -30.87 -16.76 -33.99
C CYS A 101 -31.52 -17.57 -35.13
N GLY A 102 -30.68 -18.29 -35.87
CA GLY A 102 -31.12 -19.29 -36.85
C GLY A 102 -31.52 -18.71 -38.21
N LYS A 103 -32.30 -19.48 -38.97
CA LYS A 103 -32.65 -19.19 -40.38
C LYS A 103 -33.45 -17.90 -40.58
N ASP A 104 -34.16 -17.47 -39.55
CA ASP A 104 -35.05 -16.29 -39.56
C ASP A 104 -34.37 -15.07 -38.91
N SER A 105 -33.07 -15.16 -38.57
CA SER A 105 -32.28 -14.02 -38.10
C SER A 105 -31.84 -13.12 -39.26
N LYS A 106 -31.33 -11.92 -38.94
CA LYS A 106 -30.88 -10.92 -39.92
C LYS A 106 -29.95 -11.49 -41.01
N ASP A 107 -29.01 -12.34 -40.61
CA ASP A 107 -28.01 -12.93 -41.51
C ASP A 107 -28.31 -14.42 -41.82
N LYS A 108 -29.49 -14.92 -41.41
CA LYS A 108 -29.99 -16.31 -41.56
C LYS A 108 -29.11 -17.41 -40.95
N LYS A 109 -28.05 -17.03 -40.22
CA LYS A 109 -27.05 -17.94 -39.64
C LYS A 109 -26.56 -17.47 -38.27
N THR A 110 -27.22 -16.46 -37.67
CA THR A 110 -26.81 -15.92 -36.37
C THR A 110 -26.95 -17.00 -35.30
N THR A 111 -25.91 -17.20 -34.49
CA THR A 111 -25.94 -18.11 -33.35
C THR A 111 -26.23 -17.33 -32.07
N CYS A 112 -26.70 -18.04 -31.05
CA CYS A 112 -26.99 -17.44 -29.75
C CYS A 112 -25.71 -17.04 -29.00
N PRO A 113 -25.75 -15.94 -28.21
CA PRO A 113 -24.68 -15.60 -27.27
C PRO A 113 -24.33 -16.78 -26.35
N LEU A 114 -23.06 -16.89 -25.97
CA LEU A 114 -22.51 -18.01 -25.19
C LEU A 114 -22.78 -19.40 -25.77
N ASN A 115 -23.07 -19.50 -27.08
CA ASN A 115 -23.44 -20.76 -27.73
C ASN A 115 -24.59 -21.50 -27.01
N THR A 116 -25.59 -20.77 -26.50
CA THR A 116 -26.84 -21.41 -26.06
C THR A 116 -27.60 -21.97 -27.26
N CYS A 117 -28.60 -22.81 -27.00
CA CYS A 117 -29.34 -23.49 -28.05
C CYS A 117 -30.22 -22.49 -28.79
N CYS A 118 -30.17 -22.55 -30.12
CA CYS A 118 -31.12 -21.84 -30.97
C CYS A 118 -32.33 -22.73 -31.23
N SER A 119 -33.47 -22.39 -30.65
CA SER A 119 -34.72 -23.14 -30.82
C SER A 119 -35.18 -23.19 -32.28
N GLN A 120 -36.12 -24.09 -32.58
CA GLN A 120 -36.74 -24.18 -33.91
C GLN A 120 -37.47 -22.89 -34.33
N TYR A 121 -37.79 -22.02 -33.38
CA TYR A 121 -38.49 -20.74 -33.58
C TYR A 121 -37.56 -19.52 -33.55
N GLY A 122 -36.24 -19.72 -33.39
CA GLY A 122 -35.26 -18.64 -33.44
C GLY A 122 -35.06 -17.86 -32.13
N PHE A 123 -35.48 -18.43 -31.01
CA PHE A 123 -35.16 -17.95 -29.65
C PHE A 123 -33.96 -18.67 -29.04
N CYS A 124 -33.19 -17.95 -28.24
CA CYS A 124 -32.02 -18.48 -27.53
C CYS A 124 -32.36 -18.96 -26.10
N GLY A 125 -31.86 -20.13 -25.72
CA GLY A 125 -32.04 -20.64 -24.36
C GLY A 125 -31.28 -21.94 -24.08
N THR A 126 -31.39 -22.44 -22.85
CA THR A 126 -30.61 -23.59 -22.35
C THR A 126 -31.45 -24.81 -22.00
N THR A 127 -32.78 -24.68 -21.95
CA THR A 127 -33.68 -25.79 -21.58
C THR A 127 -34.02 -26.66 -22.78
N LYS A 128 -34.69 -27.78 -22.51
CA LYS A 128 -35.20 -28.71 -23.53
C LYS A 128 -36.08 -28.04 -24.59
N ASP A 129 -36.82 -26.99 -24.24
CA ASP A 129 -37.67 -26.26 -25.19
C ASP A 129 -36.85 -25.53 -26.27
N PHE A 130 -35.60 -25.19 -25.96
CA PHE A 130 -34.66 -24.56 -26.89
C PHE A 130 -33.74 -25.57 -27.56
N CYS A 131 -33.27 -26.58 -26.82
CA CYS A 131 -32.29 -27.56 -27.30
C CYS A 131 -32.92 -28.81 -27.94
N GLY A 132 -34.24 -28.96 -27.87
CA GLY A 132 -34.97 -30.14 -28.30
C GLY A 132 -35.14 -30.27 -29.81
N LYS A 133 -36.20 -30.98 -30.22
CA LYS A 133 -36.48 -31.29 -31.62
C LYS A 133 -36.62 -30.01 -32.45
N GLY A 134 -35.89 -29.92 -33.56
CA GLY A 134 -35.90 -28.76 -34.46
C GLY A 134 -34.94 -27.63 -34.06
N CYS A 135 -34.15 -27.80 -32.98
CA CYS A 135 -33.08 -26.87 -32.66
C CYS A 135 -32.14 -26.68 -33.87
N GLN A 136 -31.79 -25.42 -34.13
CA GLN A 136 -31.08 -25.00 -35.35
C GLN A 136 -29.57 -24.94 -35.16
N SER A 137 -29.07 -24.69 -33.96
CA SER A 137 -27.63 -24.66 -33.64
C SER A 137 -27.37 -24.84 -32.15
N ASN A 138 -26.18 -25.34 -31.80
CA ASN A 138 -25.71 -25.55 -30.42
C ASN A 138 -26.65 -26.40 -29.54
N CYS A 139 -27.31 -27.41 -30.13
CA CYS A 139 -28.41 -28.18 -29.56
C CYS A 139 -28.03 -29.15 -28.42
N ASN A 140 -26.90 -28.92 -27.74
CA ASN A 140 -26.53 -29.68 -26.57
C ASN A 140 -27.20 -29.08 -25.33
N GLU A 141 -28.25 -29.74 -24.83
CA GLU A 141 -28.95 -29.32 -23.61
C GLU A 141 -28.00 -29.30 -22.40
N LYS A 142 -27.18 -30.34 -22.23
CA LYS A 142 -26.33 -30.54 -21.05
C LYS A 142 -24.86 -30.62 -21.46
N PRO A 143 -24.21 -29.47 -21.72
CA PRO A 143 -22.79 -29.45 -22.03
C PRO A 143 -21.99 -30.04 -20.87
N SER A 144 -20.84 -30.63 -21.19
CA SER A 144 -19.90 -31.15 -20.21
C SER A 144 -18.58 -30.39 -20.31
N PRO A 145 -17.75 -30.39 -19.24
CA PRO A 145 -16.43 -29.78 -19.26
C PRO A 145 -15.59 -30.19 -20.49
N PRO A 146 -14.98 -29.23 -21.21
CA PRO A 146 -14.05 -29.54 -22.29
C PRO A 146 -12.86 -30.35 -21.77
N GLY A 147 -12.59 -31.50 -22.39
CA GLY A 147 -11.52 -32.42 -21.96
C GLY A 147 -11.92 -33.45 -20.91
N GLY A 148 -13.20 -33.51 -20.50
CA GLY A 148 -13.71 -34.45 -19.50
C GLY A 148 -13.46 -34.00 -18.06
N SER A 149 -13.93 -34.79 -17.09
CA SER A 149 -13.62 -34.58 -15.68
C SER A 149 -12.26 -35.19 -15.36
N THR A 150 -11.27 -34.33 -15.11
CA THR A 150 -10.06 -34.70 -14.38
C THR A 150 -10.24 -34.26 -12.92
N GLN A 151 -9.68 -35.01 -11.97
CA GLN A 151 -9.74 -34.62 -10.55
C GLN A 151 -9.21 -33.19 -10.38
N GLY A 152 -10.13 -32.26 -10.12
CA GLY A 152 -9.80 -30.88 -9.79
C GLY A 152 -9.38 -30.79 -8.34
N LYS A 153 -8.39 -29.95 -8.04
CA LYS A 153 -8.07 -29.55 -6.66
C LYS A 153 -8.76 -28.21 -6.41
N THR A 154 -10.08 -28.19 -6.20
CA THR A 154 -10.87 -26.97 -5.98
C THR A 154 -10.29 -26.10 -4.85
N LEU A 155 -9.61 -26.71 -3.88
CA LEU A 155 -8.94 -26.05 -2.77
C LEU A 155 -7.41 -25.85 -2.98
N SER A 156 -6.86 -26.12 -4.17
CA SER A 156 -5.46 -25.81 -4.48
C SER A 156 -5.21 -24.32 -4.66
N ARG A 157 -6.25 -23.58 -5.08
CA ARG A 157 -6.29 -22.13 -5.07
C ARG A 157 -7.45 -21.68 -4.19
N VAL A 158 -7.17 -21.04 -3.06
CA VAL A 158 -8.20 -20.49 -2.18
C VAL A 158 -7.99 -18.99 -2.15
N ILE A 159 -8.91 -18.25 -2.77
CA ILE A 159 -8.84 -16.82 -2.99
C ILE A 159 -9.78 -16.15 -2.00
N GLY A 160 -9.23 -15.50 -0.98
CA GLY A 160 -10.00 -14.65 -0.08
C GLY A 160 -10.18 -13.26 -0.69
N TYR A 161 -11.40 -12.71 -0.70
CA TYR A 161 -11.56 -11.27 -0.87
C TYR A 161 -11.55 -10.61 0.50
N TYR A 162 -10.82 -9.52 0.63
CA TYR A 162 -10.84 -8.66 1.81
C TYR A 162 -11.55 -7.36 1.46
N GLU A 163 -12.67 -7.10 2.11
CA GLU A 163 -13.44 -5.87 1.96
C GLU A 163 -12.64 -4.70 2.56
N ALA A 164 -12.09 -3.83 1.72
CA ALA A 164 -11.31 -2.67 2.12
C ALA A 164 -12.09 -1.73 3.04
N TRP A 165 -13.42 -1.72 2.92
CA TRP A 165 -14.30 -1.00 3.83
C TRP A 165 -14.41 -1.60 5.22
N ASN A 166 -13.98 -2.84 5.44
CA ASN A 166 -13.93 -3.38 6.79
C ASN A 166 -12.89 -2.64 7.66
N ALA A 167 -11.88 -2.01 7.05
CA ALA A 167 -10.91 -1.16 7.75
C ALA A 167 -11.57 0.03 8.48
N ARG A 168 -12.74 0.48 8.02
CA ARG A 168 -13.57 1.52 8.64
C ARG A 168 -14.75 0.98 9.45
N SER A 169 -14.89 -0.35 9.57
CA SER A 169 -15.95 -0.94 10.37
C SER A 169 -15.71 -0.71 11.86
N THR A 170 -16.80 -0.47 12.61
CA THR A 170 -16.81 -0.39 14.07
C THR A 170 -17.37 -1.65 14.71
N CYS A 171 -17.89 -2.59 13.90
CA CYS A 171 -18.55 -3.81 14.32
C CYS A 171 -17.92 -4.97 13.56
N HIS A 172 -17.45 -6.00 14.26
CA HIS A 172 -16.72 -7.12 13.64
C HIS A 172 -15.49 -6.68 12.82
N LYS A 173 -14.78 -5.64 13.27
CA LYS A 173 -13.58 -5.13 12.58
C LYS A 173 -12.51 -6.22 12.55
N THR A 174 -12.13 -6.63 11.34
CA THR A 174 -11.12 -7.66 11.09
C THR A 174 -10.06 -7.06 10.18
N SER A 175 -8.80 -7.02 10.62
CA SER A 175 -7.70 -6.52 9.79
C SER A 175 -7.18 -7.63 8.88
N PRO A 176 -6.46 -7.32 7.79
CA PRO A 176 -5.90 -8.33 6.89
C PRO A 176 -4.97 -9.34 7.58
N LYS A 177 -4.19 -8.88 8.56
CA LYS A 177 -3.30 -9.72 9.38
C LYS A 177 -4.02 -10.67 10.33
N ASP A 178 -5.30 -10.38 10.64
CA ASP A 178 -6.10 -11.17 11.55
C ASP A 178 -6.73 -12.36 10.82
N LEU A 179 -6.79 -12.30 9.48
CA LEU A 179 -7.32 -13.37 8.63
C LEU A 179 -6.54 -14.68 8.77
N PRO A 180 -7.18 -15.82 8.46
CA PRO A 180 -6.56 -17.13 8.50
C PRO A 180 -5.61 -17.37 7.33
N LEU A 181 -4.44 -16.70 7.31
CA LEU A 181 -3.55 -16.65 6.14
C LEU A 181 -3.10 -18.02 5.63
N ALA A 182 -2.94 -19.01 6.52
CA ALA A 182 -2.58 -20.38 6.12
C ALA A 182 -3.71 -21.13 5.39
N ALA A 183 -4.96 -20.66 5.49
CA ALA A 183 -6.10 -21.19 4.76
C ALA A 183 -6.17 -20.66 3.33
N LEU A 184 -5.53 -19.51 3.05
CA LEU A 184 -5.57 -18.82 1.78
C LEU A 184 -4.30 -19.09 0.96
N THR A 185 -4.45 -19.10 -0.36
CA THR A 185 -3.31 -19.06 -1.29
C THR A 185 -3.23 -17.73 -2.03
N HIS A 186 -4.38 -17.05 -2.19
CA HIS A 186 -4.46 -15.71 -2.74
C HIS A 186 -5.34 -14.86 -1.81
N LEU A 187 -5.03 -13.57 -1.74
CA LEU A 187 -5.86 -12.56 -1.09
C LEU A 187 -6.05 -11.38 -2.04
N ASN A 188 -7.30 -11.06 -2.32
CA ASN A 188 -7.71 -9.96 -3.19
C ASN A 188 -8.13 -8.76 -2.33
N TYR A 189 -7.49 -7.61 -2.56
CA TYR A 189 -7.91 -6.32 -2.00
C TYR A 189 -9.18 -5.83 -2.72
N ALA A 190 -10.32 -5.75 -2.03
CA ALA A 190 -11.61 -5.40 -2.64
C ALA A 190 -12.21 -4.14 -2.00
N PHE A 191 -12.20 -2.95 -2.62
CA PHE A 191 -11.76 -2.66 -3.97
C PHE A 191 -10.86 -1.43 -4.02
N ALA A 192 -9.97 -1.41 -5.00
CA ALA A 192 -9.33 -0.19 -5.46
C ALA A 192 -10.19 0.45 -6.56
N TYR A 193 -10.23 1.78 -6.58
CA TYR A 193 -10.93 2.57 -7.59
C TYR A 193 -9.91 3.25 -8.52
N LEU A 194 -10.42 3.96 -9.53
CA LEU A 194 -9.61 4.66 -10.51
C LEU A 194 -9.98 6.14 -10.53
N ASP A 195 -8.96 6.99 -10.62
CA ASP A 195 -9.15 8.39 -10.97
C ASP A 195 -9.74 8.47 -12.40
N PRO A 196 -10.85 9.20 -12.62
CA PRO A 196 -11.60 9.15 -13.87
C PRO A 196 -10.86 9.78 -15.07
N THR A 197 -9.81 10.56 -14.82
CA THR A 197 -9.06 11.26 -15.88
C THR A 197 -7.74 10.57 -16.18
N SER A 198 -6.97 10.25 -15.14
CA SER A 198 -5.63 9.67 -15.26
C SER A 198 -5.63 8.15 -15.24
N PHE A 199 -6.74 7.51 -14.86
CA PHE A 199 -6.87 6.06 -14.64
C PHE A 199 -5.87 5.50 -13.62
N LYS A 200 -5.30 6.36 -12.75
CA LYS A 200 -4.44 5.93 -11.65
C LYS A 200 -5.27 5.24 -10.57
N ILE A 201 -4.71 4.16 -10.04
CA ILE A 201 -5.33 3.39 -8.95
C ILE A 201 -5.33 4.20 -7.66
N THR A 202 -6.48 4.21 -6.99
CA THR A 202 -6.73 4.90 -5.71
C THR A 202 -7.54 3.99 -4.79
N THR A 203 -7.64 4.34 -3.52
CA THR A 203 -8.61 3.74 -2.59
C THR A 203 -10.05 3.99 -3.05
N MET A 204 -10.99 3.10 -2.68
CA MET A 204 -12.41 3.19 -3.10
C MET A 204 -13.06 4.53 -2.72
N ASP A 205 -12.66 5.07 -1.58
CA ASP A 205 -13.10 6.34 -1.07
C ASP A 205 -11.99 6.94 -0.22
N ALA A 206 -12.21 8.17 0.22
CA ALA A 206 -11.24 8.85 1.04
C ALA A 206 -11.14 8.19 2.43
N ALA A 207 -12.22 7.64 3.00
CA ALA A 207 -12.20 7.04 4.35
C ALA A 207 -11.37 5.75 4.44
N THR A 208 -11.11 5.10 3.32
CA THR A 208 -10.30 3.88 3.21
C THR A 208 -8.80 4.22 3.28
N PRO A 209 -8.04 3.68 4.24
CA PRO A 209 -6.61 3.97 4.37
C PRO A 209 -5.80 3.47 3.17
N ILE A 210 -4.89 4.29 2.65
CA ILE A 210 -3.99 3.85 1.57
C ILE A 210 -2.96 2.83 2.04
N SER A 211 -2.57 2.89 3.32
CA SER A 211 -1.64 1.96 3.96
C SER A 211 -2.16 0.52 3.91
N LEU A 212 -3.46 0.34 3.69
CA LEU A 212 -4.05 -0.98 3.55
C LEU A 212 -3.49 -1.74 2.32
N PHE A 213 -2.97 -1.03 1.31
CA PHE A 213 -2.21 -1.68 0.24
C PHE A 213 -0.91 -2.30 0.77
N ASP A 214 -0.15 -1.55 1.58
CA ASP A 214 1.07 -2.06 2.22
C ASP A 214 0.75 -3.17 3.22
N ASP A 215 -0.29 -3.00 4.05
CA ASP A 215 -0.71 -3.97 5.07
C ASP A 215 -1.00 -5.36 4.45
N LEU A 216 -1.55 -5.40 3.23
CA LEU A 216 -1.81 -6.66 2.52
C LEU A 216 -0.53 -7.27 1.95
N SER A 217 0.34 -6.46 1.36
CA SER A 217 1.61 -6.93 0.83
C SER A 217 2.54 -7.45 1.92
N ASP A 218 2.53 -6.81 3.09
CA ASP A 218 3.29 -7.20 4.26
C ASP A 218 2.85 -8.55 4.82
N LEU A 219 1.65 -9.06 4.50
CA LEU A 219 1.25 -10.42 4.85
C LEU A 219 2.19 -11.46 4.25
N LYS A 220 2.89 -11.13 3.15
CA LYS A 220 3.90 -12.01 2.55
C LYS A 220 5.16 -12.14 3.41
N THR A 221 5.38 -11.27 4.38
CA THR A 221 6.43 -11.47 5.40
C THR A 221 6.10 -12.63 6.33
N THR A 222 4.80 -12.86 6.57
CA THR A 222 4.28 -13.93 7.44
C THR A 222 4.00 -15.20 6.65
N ASN A 223 3.47 -15.08 5.43
CA ASN A 223 3.22 -16.16 4.50
C ASN A 223 3.80 -15.83 3.11
N PRO A 224 5.09 -16.11 2.85
CA PRO A 224 5.75 -15.77 1.58
C PRO A 224 5.15 -16.39 0.33
N ASP A 225 4.37 -17.46 0.49
CA ASP A 225 3.70 -18.16 -0.61
C ASP A 225 2.34 -17.54 -0.96
N LEU A 226 1.79 -16.68 -0.10
CA LEU A 226 0.54 -15.96 -0.34
C LEU A 226 0.70 -14.99 -1.52
N LYS A 227 -0.27 -15.01 -2.43
CA LYS A 227 -0.33 -14.06 -3.56
C LYS A 227 -1.32 -12.96 -3.27
N ILE A 228 -0.89 -11.71 -3.47
CA ILE A 228 -1.72 -10.52 -3.21
C ILE A 228 -2.17 -9.90 -4.51
N PHE A 229 -3.48 -9.80 -4.72
CA PHE A 229 -4.07 -9.21 -5.93
C PHE A 229 -4.84 -7.93 -5.55
N VAL A 230 -4.88 -6.98 -6.47
CA VAL A 230 -5.76 -5.81 -6.35
C VAL A 230 -7.01 -6.06 -7.19
N SER A 231 -8.19 -6.05 -6.57
CA SER A 231 -9.45 -6.07 -7.30
C SER A 231 -9.89 -4.63 -7.58
N ILE A 232 -10.14 -4.33 -8.85
CA ILE A 232 -10.59 -3.02 -9.32
C ILE A 232 -12.01 -3.15 -9.82
N GLY A 233 -12.93 -2.31 -9.32
CA GLY A 233 -14.33 -2.32 -9.71
C GLY A 233 -15.27 -2.64 -8.54
N GLY A 234 -16.15 -3.61 -8.75
CA GLY A 234 -17.21 -4.02 -7.83
C GLY A 234 -18.57 -3.38 -8.12
N TRP A 235 -19.59 -3.86 -7.42
CA TRP A 235 -20.98 -3.44 -7.62
C TRP A 235 -21.15 -1.91 -7.55
N THR A 236 -20.73 -1.24 -6.47
CA THR A 236 -20.90 0.22 -6.31
C THR A 236 -20.08 1.04 -7.30
N PHE A 237 -18.97 0.50 -7.82
CA PHE A 237 -18.19 1.18 -8.86
C PHE A 237 -18.98 1.36 -10.16
N SER A 238 -19.91 0.43 -10.42
CA SER A 238 -20.71 0.39 -11.64
C SER A 238 -22.14 0.92 -11.44
N ASP A 239 -22.43 1.59 -10.31
CA ASP A 239 -23.74 2.17 -10.04
C ASP A 239 -24.10 3.26 -11.05
N ASN A 240 -25.37 3.27 -11.47
CA ASN A 240 -25.88 4.23 -12.43
C ASN A 240 -25.69 5.67 -11.96
N ASP A 241 -25.41 6.54 -12.91
CA ASP A 241 -25.28 7.99 -12.70
C ASP A 241 -24.12 8.40 -11.75
N THR A 242 -23.15 7.49 -11.55
CA THR A 242 -21.91 7.78 -10.81
C THR A 242 -20.76 8.14 -11.75
N TYR A 243 -19.76 8.87 -11.23
CA TYR A 243 -18.57 9.22 -12.02
C TYR A 243 -17.69 8.01 -12.36
N THR A 244 -17.83 6.90 -11.61
CA THR A 244 -17.05 5.67 -11.80
C THR A 244 -17.62 4.77 -12.88
N GLN A 245 -18.94 4.79 -13.09
CA GLN A 245 -19.64 3.95 -14.06
C GLN A 245 -18.99 3.91 -15.46
N PRO A 246 -18.64 5.04 -16.11
CA PRO A 246 -18.11 5.00 -17.47
C PRO A 246 -16.62 4.63 -17.55
N ILE A 247 -15.91 4.50 -16.43
CA ILE A 247 -14.44 4.41 -16.43
C ILE A 247 -13.95 3.14 -17.15
N PHE A 248 -14.50 1.96 -16.86
CA PHE A 248 -14.09 0.74 -17.55
C PHE A 248 -14.32 0.82 -19.07
N GLY A 249 -15.49 1.29 -19.49
CA GLY A 249 -15.79 1.51 -20.90
C GLY A 249 -14.85 2.53 -21.57
N ASN A 250 -14.49 3.61 -20.85
CA ASN A 250 -13.56 4.63 -21.31
C ASN A 250 -12.13 4.11 -21.49
N ILE A 251 -11.68 3.25 -20.58
CA ILE A 251 -10.38 2.58 -20.69
C ILE A 251 -10.42 1.60 -21.85
N ALA A 252 -11.40 0.69 -21.85
CA ALA A 252 -11.47 -0.42 -22.80
C ALA A 252 -11.59 0.06 -24.25
N ARG A 253 -12.34 1.13 -24.54
CA ARG A 253 -12.61 1.59 -25.92
C ARG A 253 -11.43 2.27 -26.62
N SER A 254 -10.43 2.77 -25.89
CA SER A 254 -9.32 3.55 -26.46
C SER A 254 -7.99 2.85 -26.26
N SER A 255 -7.26 2.60 -27.35
CA SER A 255 -5.92 1.97 -27.25
C SER A 255 -4.94 2.75 -26.40
N ALA A 256 -5.01 4.09 -26.45
CA ALA A 256 -4.18 4.95 -25.62
C ALA A 256 -4.54 4.83 -24.14
N ASN A 257 -5.84 4.79 -23.82
CA ASN A 257 -6.30 4.66 -22.42
C ASN A 257 -5.98 3.27 -21.86
N ARG A 258 -6.13 2.20 -22.66
CA ARG A 258 -5.72 0.84 -22.28
C ARG A 258 -4.23 0.80 -21.91
N GLN A 259 -3.37 1.41 -22.72
CA GLN A 259 -1.93 1.43 -22.44
C GLN A 259 -1.62 2.28 -21.20
N LEU A 260 -2.21 3.47 -21.08
CA LEU A 260 -2.05 4.34 -19.91
C LEU A 260 -2.43 3.63 -18.61
N PHE A 261 -3.58 2.96 -18.61
CA PHE A 261 -4.03 2.15 -17.47
C PHE A 261 -3.08 0.98 -17.19
N ALA A 262 -2.63 0.26 -18.22
CA ALA A 262 -1.70 -0.87 -18.06
C ALA A 262 -0.37 -0.45 -17.44
N ASP A 263 0.21 0.68 -17.88
CA ASP A 263 1.48 1.19 -17.36
C ASP A 263 1.33 1.69 -15.91
N GLY A 264 0.22 2.37 -15.61
CA GLY A 264 -0.13 2.80 -14.26
C GLY A 264 -0.34 1.62 -13.31
N LEU A 265 -0.98 0.55 -13.79
CA LEU A 265 -1.20 -0.66 -13.02
C LEU A 265 0.09 -1.42 -12.74
N VAL A 266 0.97 -1.61 -13.73
CA VAL A 266 2.30 -2.21 -13.48
C VAL A 266 3.09 -1.41 -12.45
N SER A 267 3.03 -0.08 -12.53
CA SER A 267 3.69 0.80 -11.56
C SER A 267 3.14 0.60 -10.16
N PHE A 268 1.80 0.54 -10.02
CA PHE A 268 1.13 0.25 -8.74
C PHE A 268 1.51 -1.13 -8.19
N LEU A 269 1.41 -2.19 -9.01
CA LEU A 269 1.73 -3.56 -8.60
C LEU A 269 3.21 -3.73 -8.22
N SER A 270 4.10 -2.94 -8.83
CA SER A 270 5.53 -2.97 -8.50
C SER A 270 5.86 -2.16 -7.26
N TYR A 271 5.20 -1.02 -7.08
CA TYR A 271 5.39 -0.17 -5.92
C TYR A 271 4.93 -0.84 -4.62
N TYR A 272 3.69 -1.35 -4.60
CA TYR A 272 3.14 -2.03 -3.43
C TYR A 272 3.53 -3.50 -3.35
N GLY A 273 4.22 -4.05 -4.36
CA GLY A 273 4.63 -5.45 -4.35
C GLY A 273 3.48 -6.45 -4.56
N PHE A 274 2.38 -6.08 -5.21
CA PHE A 274 1.28 -7.00 -5.53
C PHE A 274 1.69 -7.99 -6.64
N ASP A 275 1.04 -9.15 -6.65
CA ASP A 275 1.31 -10.27 -7.55
C ASP A 275 0.35 -10.32 -8.75
N GLY A 276 -0.71 -9.51 -8.77
CA GLY A 276 -1.62 -9.45 -9.90
C GLY A 276 -2.79 -8.49 -9.73
N VAL A 277 -3.65 -8.46 -10.76
CA VAL A 277 -4.89 -7.68 -10.80
C VAL A 277 -6.08 -8.59 -11.03
N ASP A 278 -7.20 -8.21 -10.43
CA ASP A 278 -8.51 -8.78 -10.65
C ASP A 278 -9.48 -7.68 -11.13
N LEU A 279 -10.16 -7.92 -12.25
CA LEU A 279 -11.03 -6.94 -12.89
C LEU A 279 -12.51 -7.30 -12.66
N ASP A 280 -13.18 -6.46 -11.86
CA ASP A 280 -14.55 -6.67 -11.41
C ASP A 280 -15.47 -5.61 -12.04
N TRP A 281 -15.60 -5.66 -13.37
CA TRP A 281 -16.51 -4.79 -14.11
C TRP A 281 -17.94 -5.35 -14.12
N GLU A 282 -18.88 -4.62 -13.51
CA GLU A 282 -20.26 -5.07 -13.28
C GLU A 282 -21.36 -4.19 -13.95
N TYR A 283 -21.64 -4.33 -15.25
CA TYR A 283 -21.11 -5.34 -16.17
C TYR A 283 -20.87 -4.74 -17.57
N PRO A 284 -19.85 -5.21 -18.31
CA PRO A 284 -19.65 -4.82 -19.71
C PRO A 284 -20.91 -5.12 -20.52
N GLY A 285 -21.28 -4.23 -21.44
CA GLY A 285 -22.40 -4.46 -22.36
C GLY A 285 -23.81 -4.43 -21.77
N ALA A 286 -23.98 -4.51 -20.45
CA ALA A 286 -25.28 -4.51 -19.77
C ALA A 286 -25.82 -3.08 -19.61
N PRO A 287 -26.89 -2.68 -20.33
CA PRO A 287 -27.34 -1.29 -20.34
C PRO A 287 -27.88 -0.80 -18.99
N ASP A 288 -28.46 -1.68 -18.19
CA ASP A 288 -28.95 -1.41 -16.83
C ASP A 288 -27.82 -1.07 -15.84
N ARG A 289 -26.57 -1.26 -16.25
CA ARG A 289 -25.33 -0.95 -15.52
C ARG A 289 -24.41 -0.01 -16.32
N GLY A 290 -24.94 0.67 -17.35
CA GLY A 290 -24.20 1.63 -18.17
C GLY A 290 -23.27 1.03 -19.23
N GLY A 291 -23.30 -0.29 -19.41
CA GLY A 291 -22.53 -1.00 -20.42
C GLY A 291 -23.04 -0.75 -21.85
N LYS A 292 -22.14 -0.87 -22.83
CA LYS A 292 -22.38 -0.70 -24.27
C LYS A 292 -21.98 -1.93 -25.04
N LYS A 293 -22.66 -2.21 -26.16
CA LYS A 293 -22.43 -3.43 -26.96
C LYS A 293 -20.97 -3.62 -27.37
N GLU A 294 -20.23 -2.54 -27.61
CA GLU A 294 -18.82 -2.58 -28.01
C GLU A 294 -17.89 -3.06 -26.87
N ASP A 295 -18.34 -2.99 -25.62
CA ASP A 295 -17.57 -3.37 -24.44
C ASP A 295 -17.12 -4.84 -24.49
N THR A 296 -17.94 -5.74 -25.05
CA THR A 296 -17.59 -7.16 -25.21
C THR A 296 -16.26 -7.33 -25.95
N LYS A 297 -16.07 -6.63 -27.07
CA LYS A 297 -14.83 -6.68 -27.85
C LYS A 297 -13.71 -5.88 -27.17
N ASN A 298 -14.05 -4.72 -26.63
CA ASN A 298 -13.08 -3.81 -26.03
C ASN A 298 -12.46 -4.38 -24.75
N TYR A 299 -13.21 -5.21 -23.99
CA TYR A 299 -12.69 -5.84 -22.79
C TYR A 299 -11.62 -6.89 -23.11
N VAL A 300 -11.78 -7.63 -24.21
CA VAL A 300 -10.73 -8.52 -24.74
C VAL A 300 -9.47 -7.73 -25.09
N GLU A 301 -9.61 -6.59 -25.76
CA GLU A 301 -8.45 -5.73 -26.09
C GLU A 301 -7.80 -5.14 -24.84
N LEU A 302 -8.57 -4.84 -23.78
CA LEU A 302 -8.04 -4.42 -22.49
C LEU A 302 -7.16 -5.50 -21.86
N VAL A 303 -7.67 -6.71 -21.66
CA VAL A 303 -6.88 -7.78 -21.02
C VAL A 303 -5.70 -8.22 -21.88
N LYS A 304 -5.81 -8.11 -23.21
CA LYS A 304 -4.70 -8.30 -24.14
C LYS A 304 -3.59 -7.26 -23.95
N THR A 305 -3.95 -5.98 -23.85
CA THR A 305 -2.98 -4.90 -23.56
C THR A 305 -2.34 -5.11 -22.19
N LEU A 306 -3.12 -5.45 -21.16
CA LEU A 306 -2.58 -5.75 -19.83
C LEU A 306 -1.55 -6.89 -19.87
N ARG A 307 -1.89 -8.02 -20.50
CA ARG A 307 -0.98 -9.16 -20.62
C ARG A 307 0.33 -8.77 -21.32
N ALA A 308 0.22 -8.10 -22.47
CA ALA A 308 1.39 -7.65 -23.21
C ALA A 308 2.28 -6.68 -22.40
N THR A 309 1.70 -5.83 -21.56
CA THR A 309 2.44 -4.93 -20.68
C THR A 309 3.05 -5.67 -19.48
N PHE A 310 2.35 -6.62 -18.89
CA PHE A 310 2.83 -7.42 -17.75
C PHE A 310 4.01 -8.30 -18.16
N ASP A 311 3.92 -8.97 -19.32
CA ASP A 311 4.98 -9.86 -19.81
C ASP A 311 6.30 -9.10 -20.05
N LYS A 312 6.24 -7.82 -20.44
CA LYS A 312 7.43 -6.96 -20.60
C LYS A 312 8.17 -6.67 -19.30
N THR A 313 7.51 -6.82 -18.14
CA THR A 313 8.15 -6.55 -16.83
C THR A 313 9.11 -7.66 -16.39
N GLY A 314 9.00 -8.86 -16.98
CA GLY A 314 9.71 -10.06 -16.53
C GLY A 314 9.21 -10.62 -15.18
N ARG A 315 8.23 -9.99 -14.53
CA ARG A 315 7.58 -10.50 -13.32
C ARG A 315 6.42 -11.41 -13.72
N SER A 316 6.20 -12.48 -12.94
CA SER A 316 5.03 -13.34 -13.08
C SER A 316 3.80 -12.66 -12.45
N LEU A 317 3.25 -11.67 -13.15
CA LEU A 317 2.06 -10.95 -12.73
C LEU A 317 0.79 -11.62 -13.27
N GLY A 318 -0.18 -11.86 -12.38
CA GLY A 318 -1.46 -12.47 -12.71
C GLY A 318 -2.51 -11.46 -13.18
N ILE A 319 -3.41 -11.91 -14.06
CA ILE A 319 -4.61 -11.20 -14.51
C ILE A 319 -5.81 -12.13 -14.34
N THR A 320 -6.76 -11.71 -13.53
CA THR A 320 -8.06 -12.37 -13.37
C THR A 320 -9.18 -11.39 -13.67
N PHE A 321 -10.38 -11.94 -13.84
CA PHE A 321 -11.60 -11.16 -13.89
C PHE A 321 -12.71 -11.93 -13.21
N THR A 322 -13.67 -11.17 -12.69
CA THR A 322 -14.83 -11.73 -12.02
C THR A 322 -16.02 -11.77 -12.96
N ALA A 323 -16.72 -12.92 -12.98
CA ALA A 323 -17.79 -13.21 -13.92
C ALA A 323 -19.10 -13.55 -13.18
N PRO A 324 -20.25 -13.04 -13.66
CA PRO A 324 -21.55 -13.31 -13.07
C PRO A 324 -22.02 -14.73 -13.40
N SER A 325 -22.89 -15.28 -12.55
CA SER A 325 -23.57 -16.58 -12.81
C SER A 325 -24.76 -16.47 -13.76
N SER A 326 -25.35 -15.28 -13.88
CA SER A 326 -26.52 -14.99 -14.72
C SER A 326 -26.15 -14.97 -16.20
N TYR A 327 -26.90 -15.70 -17.03
CA TYR A 327 -26.83 -15.60 -18.50
C TYR A 327 -26.96 -14.15 -18.99
N TRP A 328 -27.85 -13.37 -18.38
CA TRP A 328 -28.17 -12.01 -18.83
C TRP A 328 -27.00 -11.05 -18.75
N TYR A 329 -26.12 -11.22 -17.75
CA TYR A 329 -24.90 -10.45 -17.61
C TYR A 329 -23.70 -11.14 -18.29
N LEU A 330 -23.59 -12.47 -18.17
CA LEU A 330 -22.44 -13.22 -18.71
C LEU A 330 -22.37 -13.18 -20.25
N LYS A 331 -23.51 -13.03 -20.94
CA LYS A 331 -23.54 -12.99 -22.42
C LYS A 331 -22.70 -11.88 -23.06
N TRP A 332 -22.31 -10.88 -22.29
CA TRP A 332 -21.48 -9.77 -22.73
C TRP A 332 -19.98 -10.01 -22.56
N PHE A 333 -19.58 -11.14 -22.00
CA PHE A 333 -18.19 -11.54 -21.84
C PHE A 333 -17.77 -12.47 -22.99
N ASP A 334 -16.80 -12.06 -23.80
CA ASP A 334 -16.12 -12.95 -24.73
C ASP A 334 -15.12 -13.82 -23.96
N LEU A 335 -15.65 -14.82 -23.24
CA LEU A 335 -14.85 -15.70 -22.38
C LEU A 335 -13.67 -16.35 -23.13
N PRO A 336 -13.84 -16.93 -24.35
CA PRO A 336 -12.70 -17.49 -25.09
C PRO A 336 -11.66 -16.43 -25.49
N GLY A 337 -12.10 -15.22 -25.84
CA GLY A 337 -11.20 -14.10 -26.14
C GLY A 337 -10.39 -13.65 -24.92
N MET A 338 -11.05 -13.48 -23.77
CA MET A 338 -10.43 -13.03 -22.52
C MET A 338 -9.48 -14.07 -21.93
N MET A 339 -9.88 -15.35 -21.93
CA MET A 339 -9.12 -16.45 -21.32
C MET A 339 -7.80 -16.77 -22.04
N LYS A 340 -7.54 -16.18 -23.21
CA LYS A 340 -6.21 -16.20 -23.86
C LYS A 340 -5.16 -15.41 -23.08
N TYR A 341 -5.59 -14.42 -22.31
CA TYR A 341 -4.71 -13.46 -21.64
C TYR A 341 -4.84 -13.49 -20.11
N CYS A 342 -5.93 -14.04 -19.60
CA CYS A 342 -6.22 -14.17 -18.17
C CYS A 342 -5.81 -15.56 -17.63
N ASP A 343 -5.36 -15.57 -16.38
CA ASP A 343 -4.87 -16.77 -15.70
C ASP A 343 -6.02 -17.71 -15.32
N TRP A 344 -7.08 -17.15 -14.73
CA TRP A 344 -8.35 -17.83 -14.45
C TRP A 344 -9.49 -16.80 -14.34
N VAL A 345 -10.73 -17.30 -14.26
CA VAL A 345 -11.94 -16.51 -14.02
C VAL A 345 -12.53 -16.85 -12.66
N ASN A 346 -12.93 -15.81 -11.95
CA ASN A 346 -13.57 -15.85 -10.65
C ASN A 346 -15.10 -15.88 -10.84
N LEU A 347 -15.75 -17.02 -10.66
CA LEU A 347 -17.21 -17.15 -10.86
C LEU A 347 -17.97 -16.77 -9.60
N MET A 348 -18.79 -15.72 -9.67
CA MET A 348 -19.68 -15.28 -8.58
C MET A 348 -20.91 -16.20 -8.48
N SER A 349 -20.70 -17.41 -7.95
CA SER A 349 -21.74 -18.44 -7.75
C SER A 349 -22.54 -18.26 -6.46
N TYR A 350 -22.88 -17.00 -6.18
CA TYR A 350 -23.72 -16.51 -5.10
C TYR A 350 -24.59 -15.37 -5.66
N ASP A 351 -25.52 -14.86 -4.85
CA ASP A 351 -26.50 -13.85 -5.29
C ASP A 351 -27.38 -14.30 -6.46
N LEU A 352 -27.67 -15.59 -6.52
CA LEU A 352 -28.63 -16.13 -7.50
C LEU A 352 -30.05 -15.66 -7.21
N HIS A 353 -30.35 -15.39 -5.93
CA HIS A 353 -31.64 -14.94 -5.44
C HIS A 353 -31.49 -13.86 -4.37
N GLY A 354 -32.45 -12.94 -4.34
CA GLY A 354 -32.45 -11.80 -3.41
C GLY A 354 -33.74 -11.00 -3.52
N THR A 355 -33.81 -9.86 -2.83
CA THR A 355 -35.02 -9.04 -2.79
C THR A 355 -35.43 -8.49 -4.16
N TRP A 356 -34.48 -8.36 -5.08
CA TRP A 356 -34.73 -7.93 -6.46
C TRP A 356 -35.59 -8.91 -7.28
N ASP A 357 -35.78 -10.15 -6.81
CA ASP A 357 -36.68 -11.10 -7.46
C ASP A 357 -38.14 -10.63 -7.48
N SER A 358 -38.52 -9.70 -6.59
CA SER A 358 -39.87 -9.13 -6.55
C SER A 358 -40.28 -8.42 -7.85
N THR A 359 -39.31 -7.95 -8.64
CA THR A 359 -39.54 -7.16 -9.86
C THR A 359 -39.18 -7.90 -11.14
N ASN A 360 -38.79 -9.18 -11.06
CA ASN A 360 -38.46 -10.01 -12.22
C ASN A 360 -39.45 -11.20 -12.34
N PRO A 361 -39.37 -12.04 -13.40
CA PRO A 361 -40.32 -13.14 -13.62
C PRO A 361 -40.39 -14.20 -12.51
N ILE A 362 -39.38 -14.30 -11.64
CA ILE A 362 -39.36 -15.22 -10.48
C ILE A 362 -40.42 -14.78 -9.46
N GLY A 363 -40.55 -13.47 -9.23
CA GLY A 363 -41.50 -12.87 -8.29
C GLY A 363 -41.00 -12.88 -6.84
N ALA A 364 -41.79 -12.28 -5.94
CA ALA A 364 -41.43 -12.09 -4.54
C ALA A 364 -41.51 -13.39 -3.70
N ILE A 365 -40.69 -14.38 -4.05
CA ILE A 365 -40.56 -15.67 -3.35
C ILE A 365 -39.14 -15.85 -2.81
N ALA A 366 -39.01 -16.32 -1.57
CA ALA A 366 -37.73 -16.56 -0.93
C ALA A 366 -37.06 -17.82 -1.52
N GLN A 367 -35.79 -17.72 -1.91
CA GLN A 367 -35.01 -18.80 -2.51
C GLN A 367 -33.57 -18.77 -2.01
N GLY A 368 -32.85 -19.87 -2.19
CA GLY A 368 -31.45 -19.98 -1.75
C GLY A 368 -30.48 -19.33 -2.72
N HIS A 369 -29.76 -18.28 -2.27
CA HIS A 369 -28.87 -17.50 -3.15
C HIS A 369 -27.61 -18.22 -3.63
N THR A 370 -27.31 -19.41 -3.10
CA THR A 370 -26.15 -20.24 -3.49
C THR A 370 -26.58 -21.65 -3.90
N ASN A 371 -27.75 -21.78 -4.53
CA ASN A 371 -28.32 -23.05 -4.97
C ASN A 371 -27.42 -23.78 -5.98
N LEU A 372 -26.85 -24.92 -5.57
CA LEU A 372 -25.95 -25.75 -6.38
C LEU A 372 -26.58 -26.25 -7.69
N THR A 373 -27.89 -26.45 -7.76
CA THR A 373 -28.52 -26.84 -9.04
C THR A 373 -28.44 -25.73 -10.08
N GLU A 374 -28.45 -24.48 -9.64
CA GLU A 374 -28.35 -23.30 -10.50
C GLU A 374 -26.90 -22.90 -10.76
N ILE A 375 -26.01 -23.08 -9.77
CA ILE A 375 -24.55 -22.98 -9.97
C ILE A 375 -24.09 -23.93 -11.09
N LYS A 376 -24.66 -25.15 -11.15
CA LYS A 376 -24.41 -26.09 -12.25
C LYS A 376 -24.83 -25.51 -13.61
N LEU A 377 -26.00 -24.87 -13.69
CA LEU A 377 -26.46 -24.21 -14.93
C LEU A 377 -25.56 -23.03 -15.32
N ALA A 378 -25.03 -22.28 -14.35
CA ALA A 378 -24.06 -21.22 -14.60
C ALA A 378 -22.74 -21.79 -15.17
N ALA A 379 -22.23 -22.88 -14.58
CA ALA A 379 -21.03 -23.56 -15.07
C ALA A 379 -21.20 -24.11 -16.50
N GLU A 380 -22.40 -24.58 -16.86
CA GLU A 380 -22.70 -25.03 -18.21
C GLU A 380 -22.50 -23.94 -19.27
N LEU A 381 -22.74 -22.66 -18.95
CA LEU A 381 -22.49 -21.54 -19.86
C LEU A 381 -21.01 -21.43 -20.27
N PHE A 382 -20.09 -21.70 -19.33
CA PHE A 382 -18.65 -21.73 -19.60
C PHE A 382 -18.27 -22.89 -20.53
N TRP A 383 -18.89 -24.06 -20.34
CA TRP A 383 -18.62 -25.24 -21.18
C TRP A 383 -19.15 -25.11 -22.60
N ARG A 384 -20.25 -24.37 -22.82
CA ARG A 384 -20.80 -24.07 -24.16
C ARG A 384 -19.80 -23.32 -25.04
N VAL A 385 -19.03 -22.41 -24.44
CA VAL A 385 -17.95 -21.68 -25.12
C VAL A 385 -16.56 -22.27 -24.88
N LYS A 386 -16.51 -23.53 -24.43
CA LYS A 386 -15.29 -24.33 -24.32
C LYS A 386 -14.24 -23.80 -23.33
N ILE A 387 -14.66 -23.13 -22.25
CA ILE A 387 -13.74 -22.81 -21.15
C ILE A 387 -13.42 -24.08 -20.35
N PRO A 388 -12.12 -24.43 -20.18
CA PRO A 388 -11.73 -25.56 -19.35
C PRO A 388 -12.11 -25.34 -17.88
N ALA A 389 -12.60 -26.38 -17.21
CA ALA A 389 -13.02 -26.29 -15.80
C ALA A 389 -11.89 -25.79 -14.87
N HIS A 390 -10.64 -26.24 -15.09
CA HIS A 390 -9.49 -25.83 -14.28
C HIS A 390 -9.12 -24.34 -14.43
N LYS A 391 -9.73 -23.59 -15.37
CA LYS A 391 -9.57 -22.15 -15.50
C LYS A 391 -10.63 -21.35 -14.72
N VAL A 392 -11.54 -22.03 -14.01
CA VAL A 392 -12.62 -21.40 -13.24
C VAL A 392 -12.38 -21.62 -11.74
N ALA A 393 -12.53 -20.55 -10.95
CA ALA A 393 -12.61 -20.60 -9.50
C ALA A 393 -14.07 -20.45 -9.05
N LEU A 394 -14.58 -21.38 -8.23
CA LEU A 394 -15.96 -21.37 -7.76
C LEU A 394 -16.12 -20.43 -6.56
N GLY A 395 -17.11 -19.54 -6.61
CA GLY A 395 -17.43 -18.61 -5.54
C GLY A 395 -18.23 -19.22 -4.37
N PHE A 396 -17.81 -18.88 -3.16
CA PHE A 396 -18.43 -19.23 -1.89
C PHE A 396 -18.75 -17.93 -1.14
N GLY A 397 -20.04 -17.72 -0.85
CA GLY A 397 -20.50 -16.56 -0.08
C GLY A 397 -20.39 -16.82 1.43
N PHE A 398 -19.62 -16.01 2.15
CA PHE A 398 -19.57 -16.00 3.62
C PHE A 398 -20.62 -15.05 4.20
N TYR A 399 -21.83 -15.17 3.68
CA TYR A 399 -23.00 -14.40 4.06
C TYR A 399 -24.25 -15.17 3.59
N GLY A 400 -25.42 -14.71 4.03
CA GLY A 400 -26.70 -15.20 3.54
C GLY A 400 -27.56 -14.07 2.98
N ARG A 401 -28.47 -14.44 2.07
CA ARG A 401 -29.58 -13.57 1.63
C ARG A 401 -30.81 -13.88 2.44
N ALA A 402 -31.46 -12.83 2.93
CA ALA A 402 -32.49 -12.92 3.93
C ALA A 402 -33.75 -12.10 3.54
N PHE A 403 -34.90 -12.57 3.97
CA PHE A 403 -36.20 -12.07 3.55
C PHE A 403 -37.13 -11.91 4.76
N THR A 404 -38.03 -10.92 4.69
CA THR A 404 -39.19 -10.85 5.58
C THR A 404 -40.36 -11.57 4.90
N LEU A 405 -40.80 -12.68 5.47
CA LEU A 405 -41.90 -13.48 4.94
C LEU A 405 -43.24 -12.75 5.09
N SER A 406 -44.03 -12.77 4.02
CA SER A 406 -45.41 -12.26 4.02
C SER A 406 -46.37 -13.17 4.78
N ASP A 407 -46.09 -14.48 4.75
CA ASP A 407 -46.80 -15.50 5.51
C ASP A 407 -45.82 -16.22 6.44
N PRO A 408 -45.82 -15.90 7.75
CA PRO A 408 -44.92 -16.52 8.73
C PRO A 408 -45.10 -18.04 8.88
N SER A 409 -46.23 -18.61 8.44
CA SER A 409 -46.47 -20.05 8.48
C SER A 409 -45.74 -20.80 7.34
N CYS A 410 -45.35 -20.08 6.29
CA CYS A 410 -44.61 -20.63 5.15
C CYS A 410 -43.10 -20.44 5.37
N THR A 411 -42.36 -21.51 5.67
CA THR A 411 -40.94 -21.42 6.09
C THR A 411 -39.93 -22.02 5.11
N THR A 412 -40.37 -22.49 3.94
CA THR A 412 -39.53 -23.17 2.94
C THR A 412 -39.18 -22.29 1.73
N PRO A 413 -38.15 -22.63 0.93
CA PRO A 413 -37.97 -22.00 -0.38
C PRO A 413 -39.26 -22.02 -1.23
N GLY A 414 -39.56 -20.91 -1.88
CA GLY A 414 -40.81 -20.65 -2.61
C GLY A 414 -41.88 -19.88 -1.81
N CYS A 415 -41.65 -19.61 -0.54
CA CYS A 415 -42.58 -18.81 0.29
C CYS A 415 -42.56 -17.33 -0.08
N PRO A 416 -43.71 -16.63 -0.03
CA PRO A 416 -43.78 -15.23 -0.42
C PRO A 416 -43.09 -14.31 0.60
N PHE A 417 -42.34 -13.32 0.12
CA PHE A 417 -41.74 -12.27 0.95
C PHE A 417 -42.36 -10.90 0.69
N SER A 418 -42.25 -9.99 1.66
CA SER A 418 -42.69 -8.59 1.57
C SER A 418 -41.52 -7.61 1.42
N GLY A 419 -40.31 -8.04 1.75
CA GLY A 419 -39.07 -7.31 1.52
C GLY A 419 -37.85 -8.08 2.03
N GLY A 420 -36.71 -7.40 2.15
CA GLY A 420 -35.54 -7.94 2.83
C GLY A 420 -35.80 -8.20 4.31
N ALA A 421 -35.04 -9.13 4.88
CA ALA A 421 -35.00 -9.25 6.34
C ALA A 421 -34.47 -7.97 6.98
N LYS A 422 -34.78 -7.77 8.27
CA LYS A 422 -34.23 -6.66 9.05
C LYS A 422 -32.71 -6.59 8.91
N PRO A 423 -32.12 -5.39 8.81
CA PRO A 423 -30.68 -5.23 8.72
C PRO A 423 -29.95 -5.94 9.86
N GLY A 424 -28.82 -6.58 9.55
CA GLY A 424 -27.91 -7.12 10.54
C GLY A 424 -27.33 -6.04 11.46
N VAL A 425 -26.89 -6.44 12.65
CA VAL A 425 -26.36 -5.53 13.68
C VAL A 425 -25.10 -4.82 13.20
N CYS A 426 -24.23 -5.52 12.48
CA CYS A 426 -22.99 -4.97 11.96
C CYS A 426 -23.12 -4.56 10.49
N THR A 427 -23.66 -5.44 9.63
CA THR A 427 -23.72 -5.19 8.18
C THR A 427 -24.70 -4.08 7.82
N LYS A 428 -25.71 -3.82 8.67
CA LYS A 428 -26.71 -2.75 8.52
C LYS A 428 -27.37 -2.71 7.14
N THR A 429 -27.43 -3.85 6.46
CA THR A 429 -27.98 -3.98 5.12
C THR A 429 -29.20 -4.89 5.14
N SER A 430 -30.35 -4.35 4.71
CA SER A 430 -31.59 -5.13 4.64
C SER A 430 -31.46 -6.31 3.68
N GLY A 431 -31.90 -7.49 4.11
CA GLY A 431 -31.86 -8.72 3.32
C GLY A 431 -30.47 -9.33 3.08
N TYR A 432 -29.47 -8.91 3.84
CA TYR A 432 -28.12 -9.44 3.82
C TYR A 432 -27.64 -9.64 5.26
N LEU A 433 -27.08 -10.81 5.58
CA LEU A 433 -26.46 -11.07 6.88
C LEU A 433 -25.11 -11.74 6.67
N ALA A 434 -24.06 -11.20 7.26
CA ALA A 434 -22.73 -11.81 7.22
C ALA A 434 -22.73 -13.16 7.97
N TYR A 435 -21.79 -14.05 7.65
CA TYR A 435 -21.73 -15.37 8.29
C TYR A 435 -21.64 -15.25 9.83
N TYR A 436 -20.84 -14.31 10.35
CA TYR A 436 -20.78 -14.06 11.79
C TYR A 436 -22.12 -13.64 12.42
N GLU A 437 -22.97 -12.89 11.70
CA GLU A 437 -24.31 -12.52 12.18
C GLU A 437 -25.26 -13.72 12.19
N VAL A 438 -25.15 -14.59 11.19
CA VAL A 438 -25.89 -15.87 11.15
C VAL A 438 -25.49 -16.74 12.34
N GLN A 439 -24.19 -16.91 12.60
CA GLN A 439 -23.72 -17.68 13.75
C GLN A 439 -24.17 -17.06 15.09
N GLU A 440 -24.20 -15.74 15.20
CA GLU A 440 -24.69 -15.05 16.39
C GLU A 440 -26.19 -15.30 16.64
N ILE A 441 -27.02 -15.25 15.59
CA ILE A 441 -28.46 -15.57 15.68
C ILE A 441 -28.65 -17.01 16.19
N LEU A 442 -27.92 -17.98 15.62
CA LEU A 442 -28.01 -19.38 16.00
C LEU A 442 -27.51 -19.63 17.42
N LYS A 443 -26.43 -18.96 17.83
CA LYS A 443 -25.87 -19.05 19.18
C LYS A 443 -26.83 -18.50 20.23
N LYS A 444 -27.51 -17.38 19.94
CA LYS A 444 -28.52 -16.78 20.85
C LYS A 444 -29.82 -17.58 20.89
N ASN A 445 -30.13 -18.33 19.83
CA ASN A 445 -31.39 -19.06 19.68
C ASN A 445 -31.13 -20.54 19.36
N PRO A 446 -30.62 -21.34 20.32
CA PRO A 446 -30.24 -22.73 20.08
C PRO A 446 -31.42 -23.65 19.71
N SER A 447 -32.67 -23.20 19.89
CA SER A 447 -33.88 -23.91 19.50
C SER A 447 -34.28 -23.74 18.03
N ILE A 448 -33.58 -22.89 17.25
CA ILE A 448 -33.85 -22.73 15.82
C ILE A 448 -33.59 -24.05 15.09
N ASN A 449 -34.60 -24.52 14.35
CA ASN A 449 -34.46 -25.69 13.50
C ASN A 449 -33.83 -25.30 12.15
N ILE A 450 -32.57 -25.68 11.95
CA ILE A 450 -31.84 -25.41 10.71
C ILE A 450 -32.19 -26.48 9.68
N MET A 451 -32.78 -26.06 8.56
CA MET A 451 -33.12 -26.94 7.46
C MET A 451 -31.96 -27.06 6.48
N HIS A 452 -31.77 -28.25 5.92
CA HIS A 452 -30.76 -28.53 4.91
C HIS A 452 -31.41 -29.07 3.63
N ASP A 453 -31.46 -28.24 2.58
CA ASP A 453 -31.82 -28.71 1.24
C ASP A 453 -30.57 -29.33 0.60
N LYS A 454 -30.49 -30.67 0.64
CA LYS A 454 -29.36 -31.44 0.09
C LYS A 454 -29.23 -31.34 -1.43
N GLN A 455 -30.33 -31.10 -2.14
CA GLN A 455 -30.28 -31.01 -3.61
C GLN A 455 -29.71 -29.66 -4.02
N ALA A 456 -30.17 -28.60 -3.37
CA ALA A 456 -29.67 -27.25 -3.58
C ALA A 456 -28.33 -26.99 -2.86
N ALA A 457 -27.92 -27.86 -1.94
CA ALA A 457 -26.76 -27.67 -1.06
C ALA A 457 -26.78 -26.28 -0.40
N VAL A 458 -27.88 -25.96 0.29
CA VAL A 458 -28.06 -24.72 1.07
C VAL A 458 -28.67 -25.02 2.44
N LYS A 459 -28.34 -24.18 3.42
CA LYS A 459 -29.00 -24.13 4.73
C LYS A 459 -29.98 -22.98 4.76
N TYR A 460 -31.12 -23.19 5.41
CA TYR A 460 -32.06 -22.11 5.66
C TYR A 460 -32.80 -22.30 6.99
N PHE A 461 -33.27 -21.21 7.57
CA PHE A 461 -34.12 -21.23 8.76
C PHE A 461 -34.93 -19.95 8.87
N THR A 462 -35.91 -19.97 9.77
CA THR A 462 -36.66 -18.78 10.18
C THR A 462 -36.28 -18.33 11.59
N PHE A 463 -36.34 -17.02 11.82
CA PHE A 463 -36.07 -16.38 13.10
C PHE A 463 -36.99 -15.16 13.28
N ASP A 464 -37.04 -14.60 14.49
CA ASP A 464 -37.81 -13.38 14.81
C ASP A 464 -39.24 -13.37 14.23
N LYS A 465 -39.92 -14.52 14.34
CA LYS A 465 -41.29 -14.82 13.85
C LYS A 465 -41.45 -14.92 12.33
N ASN A 466 -40.91 -13.98 11.55
CA ASN A 466 -41.15 -13.91 10.10
C ASN A 466 -39.91 -13.59 9.27
N GLN A 467 -38.72 -13.65 9.86
CA GLN A 467 -37.48 -13.50 9.12
C GLN A 467 -37.04 -14.87 8.60
N TRP A 468 -36.53 -14.92 7.38
CA TRP A 468 -36.04 -16.13 6.73
C TRP A 468 -34.67 -15.85 6.13
N ILE A 469 -33.75 -16.81 6.20
CA ILE A 469 -32.42 -16.68 5.60
C ILE A 469 -32.00 -17.98 4.93
N SER A 470 -31.34 -17.86 3.78
CA SER A 470 -30.51 -18.92 3.19
C SER A 470 -29.04 -18.55 3.28
N TYR A 471 -28.21 -19.51 3.68
CA TYR A 471 -26.76 -19.35 3.84
C TYR A 471 -26.05 -20.71 3.63
N ASP A 472 -24.73 -20.70 3.71
CA ASP A 472 -23.90 -21.90 3.64
C ASP A 472 -23.21 -22.23 4.97
N ASP A 473 -22.98 -23.52 5.22
CA ASP A 473 -22.21 -24.03 6.34
C ASP A 473 -21.27 -25.18 5.91
N LYS A 474 -20.70 -25.88 6.90
CA LYS A 474 -19.81 -27.03 6.65
C LYS A 474 -20.39 -28.10 5.73
N ASP A 475 -21.67 -28.42 5.86
CA ASP A 475 -22.27 -29.49 5.04
C ASP A 475 -22.42 -29.06 3.59
N THR A 476 -22.81 -27.81 3.37
CA THR A 476 -23.08 -27.29 2.03
C THR A 476 -21.81 -26.89 1.31
N PHE A 477 -20.82 -26.33 2.01
CA PHE A 477 -19.46 -26.14 1.49
C PHE A 477 -18.85 -27.46 1.03
N LYS A 478 -18.97 -28.52 1.83
CA LYS A 478 -18.49 -29.85 1.45
C LYS A 478 -19.13 -30.35 0.16
N GLN A 479 -20.46 -30.28 0.03
CA GLN A 479 -21.18 -30.70 -1.19
C GLN A 479 -20.75 -29.92 -2.43
N LYS A 480 -20.56 -28.61 -2.29
CA LYS A 480 -20.11 -27.72 -3.37
C LYS A 480 -18.67 -28.04 -3.78
N VAL A 481 -17.76 -28.26 -2.82
CA VAL A 481 -16.37 -28.68 -3.08
C VAL A 481 -16.32 -30.06 -3.75
N GLU A 482 -17.11 -31.02 -3.29
CA GLU A 482 -17.19 -32.36 -3.88
C GLU A 482 -17.66 -32.30 -5.33
N TRP A 483 -18.70 -31.53 -5.61
CA TRP A 483 -19.15 -31.31 -6.99
C TRP A 483 -18.10 -30.58 -7.83
N ALA A 484 -17.51 -29.51 -7.34
CA ALA A 484 -16.47 -28.74 -8.04
C ALA A 484 -15.25 -29.60 -8.41
N ASN A 485 -14.80 -30.45 -7.47
CA ASN A 485 -13.75 -31.44 -7.73
C ASN A 485 -14.17 -32.47 -8.78
N SER A 486 -15.44 -32.89 -8.78
CA SER A 486 -16.01 -33.84 -9.74
C SER A 486 -16.10 -33.30 -11.17
N VAL A 487 -16.08 -31.98 -11.38
CA VAL A 487 -16.08 -31.36 -12.72
C VAL A 487 -14.72 -30.76 -13.11
N GLY A 488 -13.76 -30.69 -12.18
CA GLY A 488 -12.38 -30.31 -12.46
C GLY A 488 -12.04 -28.83 -12.20
N PHE A 489 -12.76 -28.13 -11.33
CA PHE A 489 -12.38 -26.77 -10.93
C PHE A 489 -11.04 -26.77 -10.17
N SER A 490 -10.25 -25.70 -10.32
CA SER A 490 -8.91 -25.60 -9.72
C SER A 490 -8.81 -24.55 -8.61
N GLY A 491 -9.90 -23.86 -8.31
CA GLY A 491 -9.90 -22.83 -7.28
C GLY A 491 -11.26 -22.59 -6.64
N SER A 492 -11.20 -21.94 -5.49
CA SER A 492 -12.32 -21.43 -4.72
C SER A 492 -12.10 -19.93 -4.51
N LEU A 493 -13.14 -19.16 -4.72
CA LEU A 493 -13.24 -17.75 -4.37
C LEU A 493 -14.12 -17.62 -3.14
N ILE A 494 -13.74 -16.76 -2.20
CA ILE A 494 -14.49 -16.47 -0.98
C ILE A 494 -14.90 -15.00 -1.02
N TRP A 495 -16.21 -14.75 -1.03
CA TRP A 495 -16.78 -13.41 -0.86
C TRP A 495 -17.54 -13.34 0.48
N ALA A 496 -17.01 -12.70 1.52
CA ALA A 496 -15.64 -12.22 1.68
C ALA A 496 -15.02 -12.79 2.96
N SER A 497 -13.70 -12.90 3.00
CA SER A 497 -12.98 -13.55 4.10
C SER A 497 -13.20 -12.85 5.45
N ASP A 498 -13.38 -11.54 5.46
CA ASP A 498 -13.64 -10.77 6.68
C ASP A 498 -15.09 -10.86 7.19
N LEU A 499 -15.97 -11.60 6.50
CA LEU A 499 -17.35 -11.87 6.93
C LEU A 499 -17.49 -13.18 7.73
N ASP A 500 -16.40 -13.93 7.90
CA ASP A 500 -16.37 -15.11 8.77
C ASP A 500 -16.49 -14.70 10.26
N ASP A 501 -16.79 -15.65 11.15
CA ASP A 501 -16.74 -15.38 12.59
C ASP A 501 -15.30 -15.22 13.11
N PHE A 502 -15.13 -14.70 14.34
CA PHE A 502 -13.80 -14.52 14.96
C PHE A 502 -13.04 -15.83 15.17
N GLU A 503 -13.74 -16.94 15.04
CA GLU A 503 -13.25 -18.29 15.18
C GLU A 503 -12.86 -18.92 13.84
N PHE A 504 -13.04 -18.17 12.74
CA PHE A 504 -12.84 -18.54 11.35
C PHE A 504 -13.47 -19.89 10.98
N THR A 505 -14.69 -20.14 11.46
CA THR A 505 -15.36 -21.42 11.28
C THR A 505 -15.79 -21.67 9.84
N ALA A 506 -16.09 -20.64 9.04
CA ALA A 506 -16.39 -20.81 7.62
C ALA A 506 -15.13 -21.19 6.83
N HIS A 507 -14.00 -20.53 7.05
CA HIS A 507 -12.71 -20.90 6.43
C HIS A 507 -12.29 -22.33 6.81
N ALA A 508 -12.39 -22.68 8.10
CA ALA A 508 -12.06 -24.03 8.56
C ALA A 508 -13.01 -25.07 7.93
N SER A 509 -14.29 -24.75 7.82
CA SER A 509 -15.31 -25.62 7.21
C SER A 509 -15.10 -25.82 5.71
N LEU A 510 -14.73 -24.75 4.98
CA LEU A 510 -14.45 -24.81 3.55
C LEU A 510 -13.14 -25.57 3.25
N THR A 511 -12.08 -25.29 4.00
CA THR A 511 -10.73 -25.79 3.71
C THR A 511 -10.37 -27.10 4.41
N GLY A 512 -11.10 -27.47 5.47
CA GLY A 512 -10.77 -28.59 6.34
C GLY A 512 -9.50 -28.39 7.18
N LYS A 513 -8.95 -27.17 7.26
CA LYS A 513 -7.77 -26.81 8.06
C LYS A 513 -8.21 -26.36 9.47
N ASP A 514 -7.51 -26.81 10.51
CA ASP A 514 -7.89 -26.66 11.92
C ASP A 514 -7.47 -25.30 12.54
N LYS A 515 -8.30 -24.74 13.42
CA LYS A 515 -8.22 -23.37 13.98
C LYS A 515 -6.87 -23.01 14.62
N LEU A 516 -6.25 -23.94 15.33
CA LEU A 516 -4.99 -23.70 16.06
C LEU A 516 -3.75 -23.69 15.15
N LYS A 517 -3.83 -24.24 13.94
CA LYS A 517 -2.74 -24.26 12.95
C LYS A 517 -2.79 -23.07 11.99
N ILE A 518 -3.85 -22.27 12.06
CA ILE A 518 -4.21 -21.27 11.05
C ILE A 518 -3.45 -19.94 11.21
N ASN A 519 -3.11 -19.55 12.45
CA ASN A 519 -2.21 -18.43 12.77
C ASN A 519 -1.04 -18.87 13.66
N SER A 520 -0.67 -20.15 13.63
CA SER A 520 0.55 -20.60 14.29
C SER A 520 1.73 -19.91 13.59
N PRO A 521 2.50 -19.01 14.25
CA PRO A 521 3.84 -18.73 13.79
C PRO A 521 4.53 -20.09 13.66
N LEU A 522 5.07 -20.39 12.49
CA LEU A 522 5.95 -21.54 12.30
C LEU A 522 6.86 -21.65 13.53
N ASN A 523 6.77 -22.81 14.19
CA ASN A 523 7.41 -23.17 15.45
C ASN A 523 8.66 -22.34 15.73
N LYS A 524 8.69 -21.56 16.83
CA LYS A 524 9.86 -20.75 17.25
C LYS A 524 11.14 -21.57 17.47
N LYS A 525 11.07 -22.91 17.49
CA LYS A 525 12.24 -23.81 17.45
C LYS A 525 12.75 -24.15 16.04
N ALA A 526 11.98 -23.90 14.99
CA ALA A 526 12.43 -24.02 13.59
C ALA A 526 12.94 -22.69 13.01
N VAL A 527 12.58 -21.55 13.61
CA VAL A 527 13.11 -20.22 13.25
C VAL A 527 14.61 -20.10 13.56
N VAL A 528 15.09 -20.77 14.61
CA VAL A 528 16.52 -20.77 14.99
C VAL A 528 17.37 -21.66 14.06
N ASN A 529 16.76 -22.55 13.29
CA ASN A 529 17.44 -23.39 12.29
C ASN A 529 17.03 -23.03 10.85
N ASN A 530 16.47 -21.85 10.62
CA ASN A 530 15.99 -21.48 9.30
C ASN A 530 17.16 -21.25 8.35
N GLN A 531 17.24 -22.13 7.34
CA GLN A 531 18.13 -21.99 6.20
C GLN A 531 18.01 -20.58 5.59
N ARG A 532 16.84 -19.92 5.61
CA ARG A 532 16.68 -18.54 5.09
C ARG A 532 17.40 -17.44 5.84
N THR A 533 17.66 -17.58 7.14
CA THR A 533 18.44 -16.58 7.90
C THR A 533 19.94 -16.78 7.68
N LYS A 534 20.35 -18.04 7.41
CA LYS A 534 21.63 -18.34 6.76
C LYS A 534 21.65 -17.84 5.31
N ASP A 535 20.54 -17.88 4.57
CA ASP A 535 20.47 -17.47 3.17
C ASP A 535 20.49 -15.95 2.98
N SER A 536 19.98 -15.13 3.91
CA SER A 536 20.12 -13.66 3.84
C SER A 536 21.54 -13.18 4.15
N LEU A 537 22.31 -14.00 4.84
CA LEU A 537 23.71 -13.73 5.06
C LEU A 537 24.61 -14.38 4.01
N ASP A 538 24.24 -15.57 3.54
CA ASP A 538 24.81 -16.16 2.33
C ASP A 538 24.52 -15.28 1.11
N SER A 539 23.42 -14.51 1.05
CA SER A 539 23.19 -13.52 -0.01
C SER A 539 24.06 -12.26 0.16
N TYR A 540 24.45 -11.94 1.41
CA TYR A 540 25.48 -10.93 1.70
C TYR A 540 26.91 -11.44 1.42
N LEU A 541 27.11 -12.77 1.43
CA LEU A 541 28.42 -13.41 1.35
C LEU A 541 28.70 -14.24 0.12
N ARG A 542 27.75 -14.51 -0.77
CA ARG A 542 27.90 -15.61 -1.74
C ARG A 542 27.23 -15.39 -3.09
N LYS A 543 28.01 -15.80 -4.09
CA LYS A 543 27.68 -16.69 -5.23
C LYS A 543 26.56 -16.32 -6.21
N ASP A 544 25.66 -15.40 -5.90
CA ASP A 544 24.59 -14.98 -6.81
C ASP A 544 25.03 -13.85 -7.74
N CYS A 545 26.25 -13.35 -7.55
CA CYS A 545 26.89 -12.53 -8.56
C CYS A 545 27.32 -13.40 -9.75
N TYR A 546 26.91 -13.02 -10.96
CA TYR A 546 27.23 -13.75 -12.18
C TYR A 546 27.70 -12.80 -13.28
N VAL A 547 28.42 -13.37 -14.25
CA VAL A 547 28.72 -12.68 -15.51
C VAL A 547 27.62 -13.06 -16.49
N GLN A 548 26.99 -12.06 -17.12
CA GLN A 548 26.00 -12.33 -18.16
C GLN A 548 26.61 -13.10 -19.33
N GLU A 549 25.84 -14.00 -19.94
CA GLU A 549 26.33 -14.78 -21.09
C GLU A 549 26.39 -13.94 -22.36
N ASP A 550 25.51 -12.93 -22.49
CA ASP A 550 25.39 -12.03 -23.64
C ASP A 550 25.75 -10.59 -23.25
N SER A 551 26.58 -9.97 -24.06
CA SER A 551 27.06 -8.59 -23.91
C SER A 551 26.01 -7.50 -24.15
N LEU A 552 24.89 -7.83 -24.82
CA LEU A 552 23.79 -6.90 -25.05
C LEU A 552 22.67 -7.02 -24.00
N SER A 553 22.77 -7.99 -23.11
CA SER A 553 21.77 -8.31 -22.11
C SER A 553 22.06 -7.62 -20.77
N ALA A 554 21.11 -6.83 -20.28
CA ALA A 554 21.18 -6.21 -18.94
C ALA A 554 21.11 -7.27 -17.83
N CYS A 555 21.51 -6.91 -16.61
CA CYS A 555 21.33 -7.76 -15.43
C CYS A 555 19.86 -8.15 -15.22
N LYS A 556 19.62 -9.32 -14.62
CA LYS A 556 18.25 -9.78 -14.30
C LYS A 556 17.57 -8.77 -13.38
N SER A 557 16.25 -8.65 -13.51
CA SER A 557 15.44 -7.76 -12.67
C SER A 557 15.59 -8.14 -11.20
N GLY A 558 16.08 -7.20 -10.38
CA GLY A 558 16.45 -7.46 -8.98
C GLY A 558 17.96 -7.39 -8.71
N ASP A 559 18.79 -7.32 -9.75
CA ASP A 559 20.25 -7.21 -9.65
C ASP A 559 20.75 -5.82 -10.08
N ASP A 560 21.81 -5.34 -9.45
CA ASP A 560 22.64 -4.23 -9.89
C ASP A 560 23.81 -4.72 -10.74
N GLN A 561 24.14 -3.94 -11.76
CA GLN A 561 25.39 -4.14 -12.49
C GLN A 561 26.55 -3.55 -11.70
N VAL A 562 27.50 -4.39 -11.31
CA VAL A 562 28.66 -3.99 -10.47
C VAL A 562 29.97 -3.93 -11.26
N GLY A 563 29.98 -4.41 -12.50
CA GLY A 563 31.16 -4.39 -13.35
C GLY A 563 30.91 -4.92 -14.76
N TYR A 564 32.00 -5.16 -15.47
CA TYR A 564 32.01 -5.74 -16.81
C TYR A 564 33.11 -6.79 -16.93
N ASP A 565 32.86 -7.86 -17.68
CA ASP A 565 33.86 -8.78 -18.18
C ASP A 565 33.97 -8.65 -19.71
N LYS A 566 35.18 -8.76 -20.25
CA LYS A 566 35.41 -8.63 -21.69
C LYS A 566 35.25 -9.99 -22.36
N ALA A 567 34.31 -10.11 -23.30
CA ALA A 567 33.88 -11.36 -23.92
C ALA A 567 34.87 -11.90 -24.97
N GLY A 568 36.14 -12.08 -24.63
CA GLY A 568 37.13 -12.61 -25.55
C GLY A 568 37.76 -11.57 -26.48
N ARG A 569 37.98 -11.93 -27.75
CA ARG A 569 38.58 -11.03 -28.77
C ARG A 569 37.58 -10.07 -29.42
N SER A 570 36.29 -10.16 -29.08
CA SER A 570 35.27 -9.25 -29.62
C SER A 570 35.32 -7.87 -28.96
N LYS A 571 34.59 -6.90 -29.52
CA LYS A 571 34.45 -5.55 -28.93
C LYS A 571 33.45 -5.52 -27.77
N ASP A 572 32.91 -6.67 -27.37
CA ASP A 572 31.72 -6.75 -26.53
C ASP A 572 32.05 -6.99 -25.04
N TYR A 573 31.24 -6.42 -24.16
CA TYR A 573 31.41 -6.48 -22.70
C TYR A 573 30.17 -7.09 -22.06
N LYS A 574 30.38 -8.10 -21.22
CA LYS A 574 29.34 -8.81 -20.47
C LYS A 574 29.18 -8.16 -19.10
N PRO A 575 27.98 -7.69 -18.72
CA PRO A 575 27.73 -7.18 -17.38
C PRO A 575 28.05 -8.22 -16.30
N ILE A 576 28.72 -7.79 -15.24
CA ILE A 576 28.84 -8.55 -13.99
C ILE A 576 27.72 -8.03 -13.09
N CYS A 577 26.81 -8.91 -12.73
CA CYS A 577 25.55 -8.59 -12.05
C CYS A 577 25.56 -9.18 -10.65
N CYS A 578 25.04 -8.44 -9.68
CA CYS A 578 24.86 -8.88 -8.30
C CYS A 578 23.49 -8.43 -7.79
N PRO A 579 22.83 -9.15 -6.87
CA PRO A 579 21.56 -8.72 -6.29
C PRO A 579 21.58 -7.29 -5.72
N LYS A 580 20.48 -6.54 -5.90
CA LYS A 580 20.28 -5.18 -5.35
C LYS A 580 20.31 -5.22 -3.83
N GLY A 581 21.09 -4.32 -3.22
CA GLY A 581 21.27 -4.27 -1.77
C GLY A 581 22.38 -5.19 -1.22
N SER A 582 23.23 -5.76 -2.10
CA SER A 582 24.36 -6.64 -1.74
C SER A 582 25.50 -5.98 -0.96
N GLY A 583 25.49 -4.65 -0.77
CA GLY A 583 26.51 -3.93 0.00
C GLY A 583 27.91 -3.90 -0.63
N MET A 584 28.06 -4.39 -1.88
CA MET A 584 29.34 -4.42 -2.60
C MET A 584 29.72 -3.03 -3.10
N THR A 585 30.93 -2.59 -2.78
CA THR A 585 31.45 -1.29 -3.21
C THR A 585 32.85 -1.41 -3.79
N LYS A 586 33.27 -0.43 -4.60
CA LYS A 586 34.64 -0.33 -5.16
C LYS A 586 35.13 -1.59 -5.89
N CYS A 587 34.26 -2.22 -6.66
CA CYS A 587 34.57 -3.40 -7.45
C CYS A 587 35.57 -3.10 -8.57
N GLN A 588 36.59 -3.96 -8.74
CA GLN A 588 37.59 -3.82 -9.81
C GLN A 588 38.29 -5.14 -10.16
N TRP A 589 38.86 -5.21 -11.37
CA TRP A 589 39.71 -6.31 -11.80
C TRP A 589 41.12 -6.22 -11.19
N ARG A 590 41.64 -7.35 -10.73
CA ARG A 590 42.98 -7.55 -10.16
C ARG A 590 43.83 -8.46 -11.03
N GLY A 591 45.14 -8.20 -11.04
CA GLY A 591 46.13 -9.00 -11.78
C GLY A 591 46.42 -8.54 -13.22
N GLY A 592 46.18 -7.26 -13.56
CA GLY A 592 46.15 -6.78 -14.95
C GLY A 592 47.00 -5.56 -15.34
N THR A 593 47.73 -4.88 -14.45
CA THR A 593 48.36 -3.59 -14.80
C THR A 593 49.83 -3.48 -14.37
N GLY A 594 50.72 -3.21 -15.34
CA GLY A 594 51.94 -2.44 -15.06
C GLY A 594 53.32 -3.02 -15.44
N GLY A 595 53.48 -3.79 -16.51
CA GLY A 595 54.82 -4.20 -16.97
C GLY A 595 54.88 -4.55 -18.46
N THR A 596 56.08 -4.59 -19.05
CA THR A 596 56.34 -4.86 -20.48
C THR A 596 55.84 -6.23 -21.00
N ASN A 597 55.31 -7.07 -20.11
CA ASN A 597 54.63 -8.34 -20.39
C ASN A 597 53.11 -8.33 -20.10
N ALA A 598 52.49 -7.15 -19.95
CA ALA A 598 51.05 -7.01 -19.75
C ALA A 598 50.28 -7.74 -20.87
N GLY A 599 49.57 -8.81 -20.48
CA GLY A 599 48.82 -9.68 -21.39
C GLY A 599 49.47 -11.04 -21.72
N ARG A 600 50.38 -11.58 -20.88
CA ARG A 600 50.86 -12.97 -21.08
C ARG A 600 50.71 -13.89 -19.86
N ASP A 601 51.04 -13.47 -18.65
CA ASP A 601 50.93 -14.31 -17.44
C ASP A 601 50.23 -13.55 -16.31
N CYS A 602 48.93 -13.82 -16.11
CA CYS A 602 48.08 -13.12 -15.15
C CYS A 602 47.92 -13.92 -13.86
N ASN A 603 47.93 -13.22 -12.72
CA ASN A 603 47.67 -13.80 -11.41
C ASN A 603 46.71 -12.91 -10.61
N GLY A 604 45.41 -13.12 -10.82
CA GLY A 604 44.34 -12.36 -10.19
C GLY A 604 44.18 -12.70 -8.71
N GLN A 605 44.44 -11.73 -7.84
CA GLN A 605 44.32 -11.87 -6.39
C GLN A 605 43.58 -10.67 -5.79
N CYS A 606 42.56 -10.93 -4.98
CA CYS A 606 41.85 -9.89 -4.24
C CYS A 606 42.68 -9.37 -3.07
N HIS A 607 42.53 -8.10 -2.73
CA HIS A 607 43.21 -7.49 -1.59
C HIS A 607 42.51 -7.80 -0.28
N THR A 608 43.18 -7.47 0.84
CA THR A 608 42.58 -7.55 2.18
C THR A 608 41.25 -6.78 2.24
N GLY A 609 40.22 -7.43 2.80
CA GLY A 609 38.86 -6.87 2.93
C GLY A 609 38.01 -6.98 1.67
N GLU A 610 38.54 -7.61 0.61
CA GLU A 610 37.81 -7.85 -0.63
C GLU A 610 37.31 -9.30 -0.74
N VAL A 611 36.14 -9.44 -1.35
CA VAL A 611 35.59 -10.74 -1.77
C VAL A 611 35.76 -10.92 -3.27
N LYS A 612 36.08 -12.16 -3.66
CA LYS A 612 36.20 -12.57 -5.06
C LYS A 612 34.82 -12.86 -5.64
N ILE A 613 34.45 -12.09 -6.64
CA ILE A 613 33.18 -12.25 -7.37
C ILE A 613 33.32 -13.25 -8.50
N THR A 614 34.29 -13.04 -9.40
CA THR A 614 34.50 -13.92 -10.57
C THR A 614 35.95 -13.87 -11.06
N MET A 615 36.31 -14.75 -12.00
CA MET A 615 37.63 -14.83 -12.64
C MET A 615 37.49 -14.81 -14.16
N SER A 616 38.43 -14.19 -14.87
CA SER A 616 38.43 -14.14 -16.34
C SER A 616 39.84 -14.07 -16.93
N SER A 617 40.07 -14.77 -18.04
CA SER A 617 41.31 -14.65 -18.82
C SER A 617 41.37 -13.35 -19.63
N TYR A 618 40.28 -12.60 -19.74
CA TYR A 618 40.25 -11.33 -20.48
C TYR A 618 40.08 -10.14 -19.55
N GLY A 619 39.06 -10.16 -18.67
CA GLY A 619 38.81 -9.21 -17.57
C GLY A 619 39.14 -7.74 -17.85
N GLY A 620 38.12 -6.87 -17.96
CA GLY A 620 38.36 -5.45 -18.18
C GLY A 620 37.09 -4.62 -18.33
N SER A 621 37.24 -3.31 -18.19
CA SER A 621 36.15 -2.34 -18.27
C SER A 621 35.99 -1.75 -19.68
N PRO A 622 34.79 -1.25 -20.04
CA PRO A 622 34.59 -0.53 -21.30
C PRO A 622 35.59 0.62 -21.45
N GLY A 623 36.36 0.63 -22.54
CA GLY A 623 37.38 1.64 -22.83
C GLY A 623 38.83 1.17 -22.67
N GLU A 624 39.08 -0.02 -22.11
CA GLU A 624 40.42 -0.61 -22.03
C GLU A 624 40.81 -1.36 -23.34
N SER A 625 42.00 -1.07 -23.90
CA SER A 625 42.42 -1.60 -25.21
C SER A 625 42.68 -3.12 -25.20
N SER A 626 42.28 -3.81 -26.29
CA SER A 626 42.13 -5.28 -26.35
C SER A 626 43.44 -6.08 -26.48
N GLU A 627 44.54 -5.50 -26.97
CA GLU A 627 45.73 -6.29 -27.30
C GLU A 627 46.71 -6.49 -26.13
N LYS A 628 46.64 -5.65 -25.08
CA LYS A 628 47.49 -5.75 -23.87
C LYS A 628 46.78 -6.40 -22.67
N ALA A 629 45.55 -6.88 -22.86
CA ALA A 629 44.63 -7.22 -21.77
C ALA A 629 44.26 -8.72 -21.65
N HIS A 630 44.60 -9.59 -22.61
CA HIS A 630 44.30 -11.02 -22.56
C HIS A 630 45.39 -11.82 -21.84
N CYS A 631 45.05 -12.76 -20.97
CA CYS A 631 45.98 -13.60 -20.22
C CYS A 631 46.27 -14.90 -20.95
N THR A 632 47.49 -15.09 -21.49
CA THR A 632 47.87 -16.36 -22.15
C THR A 632 48.15 -17.50 -21.17
N ARG A 633 48.45 -17.17 -19.91
CA ARG A 633 48.62 -18.09 -18.78
C ARG A 633 47.98 -17.44 -17.55
N GLY A 634 47.18 -18.18 -16.79
CA GLY A 634 46.46 -17.69 -15.60
C GLY A 634 45.21 -16.82 -15.89
N GLN A 635 44.65 -16.20 -14.85
CA GLN A 635 43.39 -15.43 -14.91
C GLN A 635 43.46 -14.15 -14.06
N LYS A 636 42.64 -13.14 -14.39
CA LYS A 636 42.35 -11.97 -13.55
C LYS A 636 41.19 -12.28 -12.60
N ALA A 637 41.13 -11.56 -11.47
CA ALA A 637 40.08 -11.70 -10.46
C ALA A 637 39.25 -10.42 -10.36
N PHE A 638 37.93 -10.50 -10.40
CA PHE A 638 37.04 -9.38 -10.13
C PHE A 638 36.70 -9.36 -8.65
N CYS A 639 37.11 -8.30 -7.95
CA CYS A 639 37.09 -8.21 -6.49
C CYS A 639 36.31 -6.97 -6.05
N CYS A 640 35.50 -7.10 -5.00
CA CYS A 640 34.70 -6.01 -4.42
C CYS A 640 35.01 -5.86 -2.93
N GLN A 641 34.94 -4.63 -2.41
CA GLN A 641 35.09 -4.35 -0.99
C GLN A 641 33.77 -4.61 -0.24
N MET A 642 33.84 -5.31 0.89
CA MET A 642 32.72 -5.45 1.84
C MET A 642 32.90 -4.48 3.01
N GLY A 643 32.04 -3.46 3.10
CA GLY A 643 32.22 -2.33 4.01
C GLY A 643 32.18 -2.66 5.51
N ILE A 644 31.44 -3.70 5.93
CA ILE A 644 31.23 -4.05 7.35
C ILE A 644 32.36 -4.91 7.95
N PHE A 645 33.32 -5.37 7.13
CA PHE A 645 34.20 -6.48 7.49
C PHE A 645 35.57 -6.08 8.00
N ASN A 646 36.14 -4.99 7.48
CA ASN A 646 37.40 -4.42 7.96
C ASN A 646 37.36 -4.11 9.47
N ASP A 647 36.15 -3.93 9.97
CA ASP A 647 35.85 -3.45 11.30
C ASP A 647 35.61 -4.56 12.32
N ALA A 648 35.19 -5.74 11.86
CA ALA A 648 35.07 -6.96 12.66
C ALA A 648 36.44 -7.64 12.88
N LEU A 649 37.40 -7.43 11.97
CA LEU A 649 38.74 -8.03 11.98
C LEU A 649 39.70 -7.44 13.01
N ASN A 650 39.37 -6.26 13.45
CA ASN A 650 40.04 -5.42 14.41
C ASN A 650 40.21 -6.09 15.79
N GLU A 651 39.21 -6.85 16.24
CA GLU A 651 39.25 -7.66 17.48
C GLU A 651 40.33 -8.73 17.45
N CYS A 652 40.77 -9.07 16.24
CA CYS A 652 41.64 -10.18 15.97
C CYS A 652 43.05 -9.66 15.67
N ASN A 653 44.05 -10.26 16.30
CA ASN A 653 45.43 -9.85 16.13
C ASN A 653 46.35 -11.04 15.88
N TRP A 654 47.46 -10.79 15.20
CA TRP A 654 48.55 -11.76 15.20
C TRP A 654 49.23 -11.75 16.57
N SER A 655 49.47 -12.92 17.14
CA SER A 655 50.30 -13.08 18.33
C SER A 655 51.67 -12.43 18.10
N SER A 656 52.21 -11.80 19.13
CA SER A 656 53.47 -11.05 19.09
C SER A 656 54.63 -11.90 19.60
N GLY A 657 55.68 -12.06 18.80
CA GLY A 657 56.86 -12.87 19.14
C GLY A 657 56.95 -14.16 18.31
N VAL A 658 58.18 -14.62 18.06
CA VAL A 658 58.49 -15.80 17.25
C VAL A 658 57.89 -17.04 17.91
N GLY A 659 56.90 -17.68 17.27
CA GLY A 659 56.27 -18.90 17.80
C GLY A 659 55.21 -18.66 18.89
N SER A 660 54.72 -17.43 19.05
CA SER A 660 53.75 -17.08 20.09
C SER A 660 52.34 -17.60 19.79
N SER A 661 51.61 -18.03 20.84
CA SER A 661 50.21 -18.49 20.75
C SER A 661 49.20 -17.44 21.25
N CYS A 662 47.92 -17.67 20.97
CA CYS A 662 46.83 -16.80 21.43
C CYS A 662 46.74 -16.71 22.97
N LYS A 663 46.26 -15.56 23.47
CA LYS A 663 46.01 -15.36 24.90
C LYS A 663 44.85 -16.24 25.39
N LYS A 664 44.71 -16.41 26.72
CA LYS A 664 43.73 -17.30 27.35
C LYS A 664 42.26 -16.95 27.04
N ASP A 665 41.99 -15.66 26.86
CA ASP A 665 40.73 -15.02 26.47
C ASP A 665 40.52 -14.94 24.95
N GLN A 666 41.47 -15.49 24.18
CA GLN A 666 41.44 -15.53 22.73
C GLN A 666 41.45 -16.97 22.21
N GLN A 667 41.05 -17.15 20.97
CA GLN A 667 41.07 -18.40 20.23
C GLN A 667 41.80 -18.21 18.90
N LYS A 668 42.56 -19.23 18.52
CA LYS A 668 43.27 -19.29 17.25
C LYS A 668 42.28 -19.46 16.12
N VAL A 669 42.31 -18.55 15.16
CA VAL A 669 41.56 -18.64 13.90
C VAL A 669 42.48 -18.94 12.71
N ALA A 670 43.74 -18.49 12.70
CA ALA A 670 44.70 -18.84 11.63
C ALA A 670 46.15 -18.95 12.15
N TYR A 671 47.07 -19.40 11.29
CA TYR A 671 48.51 -19.50 11.58
C TYR A 671 49.33 -19.05 10.37
N MET A 672 50.45 -18.36 10.58
CA MET A 672 51.35 -17.93 9.50
C MET A 672 52.81 -18.16 9.87
N TRP A 673 53.59 -18.61 8.89
CA TRP A 673 55.00 -18.94 8.98
C TRP A 673 55.88 -17.68 8.85
N ASP A 674 56.69 -17.39 9.88
CA ASP A 674 57.71 -16.32 9.94
C ASP A 674 57.30 -14.91 9.45
N LYS A 675 56.95 -14.03 10.41
CA LYS A 675 56.65 -12.61 10.16
C LYS A 675 57.84 -11.67 10.42
N THR A 676 59.01 -12.22 10.78
CA THR A 676 60.12 -11.46 11.38
C THR A 676 61.28 -11.14 10.44
N GLY A 677 61.30 -11.71 9.23
CA GLY A 677 62.19 -11.26 8.15
C GLY A 677 63.69 -11.60 8.34
N TRP A 678 64.07 -12.44 9.31
CA TRP A 678 65.46 -12.83 9.54
C TRP A 678 65.60 -14.34 9.71
N GLY A 679 66.31 -14.96 8.76
CA GLY A 679 66.42 -16.40 8.59
C GLY A 679 67.17 -17.12 9.71
N THR A 680 66.44 -17.77 10.61
CA THR A 680 66.98 -18.86 11.43
C THR A 680 66.09 -20.12 11.35
N VAL A 681 66.74 -21.27 11.42
CA VAL A 681 66.32 -22.59 10.91
C VAL A 681 65.28 -23.30 11.82
N PHE A 682 64.51 -22.56 12.63
CA PHE A 682 63.62 -23.16 13.64
C PHE A 682 62.13 -22.88 13.38
N LYS A 683 61.29 -23.90 13.58
CA LYS A 683 59.85 -23.96 13.28
C LYS A 683 59.03 -22.94 14.10
N HIS A 684 58.98 -21.68 13.67
CA HIS A 684 58.25 -20.67 14.42
C HIS A 684 57.38 -19.78 13.51
N GLY A 685 56.10 -19.72 13.81
CA GLY A 685 55.12 -18.85 13.18
C GLY A 685 54.15 -18.30 14.22
N ASN A 686 53.31 -17.36 13.81
CA ASN A 686 52.42 -16.63 14.69
C ASN A 686 50.98 -17.07 14.45
N GLU A 687 50.15 -17.01 15.50
CA GLU A 687 48.73 -17.33 15.44
C GLU A 687 47.92 -16.05 15.22
N PHE A 688 46.87 -16.12 14.40
CA PHE A 688 45.86 -15.07 14.32
C PHE A 688 44.78 -15.39 15.34
N CYS A 689 44.54 -14.47 16.25
CA CYS A 689 43.82 -14.69 17.50
C CYS A 689 42.62 -13.76 17.60
N CYS A 690 41.42 -14.30 17.79
CA CYS A 690 40.18 -13.55 18.00
C CYS A 690 39.62 -13.80 19.42
N PRO A 691 38.73 -12.98 20.00
CA PRO A 691 38.15 -13.21 21.33
C PRO A 691 37.37 -14.53 21.44
N LYS A 692 37.30 -15.08 22.65
CA LYS A 692 36.74 -16.41 22.96
C LYS A 692 35.27 -16.41 23.40
N ASP A 693 34.65 -15.23 23.54
CA ASP A 693 33.30 -15.09 24.09
C ASP A 693 32.25 -15.63 23.11
N GLU A 694 31.75 -16.81 23.47
CA GLU A 694 30.85 -17.77 22.80
C GLU A 694 30.99 -18.03 21.30
N GLN A 695 31.28 -17.07 20.40
CA GLN A 695 31.72 -17.33 19.02
C GLN A 695 32.53 -16.14 18.41
N PRO A 696 33.62 -16.40 17.64
CA PRO A 696 34.46 -15.36 17.02
C PRO A 696 33.79 -14.71 15.80
N PRO A 697 34.13 -13.46 15.41
CA PRO A 697 33.56 -12.78 14.23
C PRO A 697 33.94 -13.45 12.89
N LEU A 698 34.96 -14.31 12.89
CA LEU A 698 35.43 -15.10 11.75
C LEU A 698 35.46 -16.59 12.10
N LEU A 699 35.07 -17.42 11.14
CA LEU A 699 35.05 -18.87 11.18
C LEU A 699 35.87 -19.42 9.99
N ASP A 700 36.34 -20.66 10.10
CA ASP A 700 36.90 -21.45 8.99
C ASP A 700 38.05 -20.80 8.19
N CYS A 701 38.95 -20.09 8.87
CA CYS A 701 40.07 -19.42 8.19
C CYS A 701 41.14 -20.41 7.67
N ARG A 702 41.62 -20.23 6.42
CA ARG A 702 42.66 -21.07 5.79
C ARG A 702 43.51 -20.34 4.76
N TRP A 703 44.74 -20.80 4.53
CA TRP A 703 45.59 -20.30 3.44
C TRP A 703 45.32 -21.02 2.12
N VAL A 704 45.32 -20.24 1.04
CA VAL A 704 45.02 -20.65 -0.33
C VAL A 704 46.17 -20.21 -1.24
N GLY A 705 46.66 -21.12 -2.09
CA GLY A 705 47.88 -20.93 -2.90
C GLY A 705 48.93 -22.02 -2.63
N LYS A 706 48.93 -23.11 -3.41
CA LYS A 706 49.91 -24.22 -3.30
C LYS A 706 51.02 -24.11 -4.36
N GLY A 707 52.17 -24.71 -4.10
CA GLY A 707 53.28 -24.76 -5.07
C GLY A 707 53.79 -23.37 -5.45
N ASP A 708 53.64 -22.98 -6.72
CA ASP A 708 53.99 -21.65 -7.22
C ASP A 708 52.94 -20.57 -6.91
N CYS A 709 51.82 -20.93 -6.25
CA CYS A 709 50.70 -20.08 -5.87
C CYS A 709 49.91 -19.49 -7.03
N ALA A 710 49.71 -20.29 -8.08
CA ALA A 710 48.77 -19.97 -9.16
C ALA A 710 47.29 -19.93 -8.72
N ASP A 711 46.92 -20.62 -7.64
CA ASP A 711 45.56 -20.79 -7.13
C ASP A 711 45.29 -19.96 -5.87
N ASN A 712 45.69 -18.69 -5.86
CA ASN A 712 45.79 -17.87 -4.65
C ASN A 712 44.56 -16.99 -4.33
N THR A 713 43.36 -17.44 -4.71
CA THR A 713 42.12 -16.66 -4.58
C THR A 713 41.08 -17.36 -3.70
N CYS A 714 40.47 -16.63 -2.76
CA CYS A 714 39.49 -17.15 -1.82
C CYS A 714 38.22 -17.70 -2.48
N GLY A 715 37.51 -18.58 -1.78
CA GLY A 715 36.20 -19.09 -2.21
C GLY A 715 35.16 -17.97 -2.31
N SER A 716 34.08 -18.22 -3.03
CA SER A 716 33.00 -17.25 -3.23
C SER A 716 32.12 -16.99 -2.00
N SER A 717 32.46 -17.60 -0.86
CA SER A 717 31.85 -17.36 0.46
C SER A 717 32.84 -16.86 1.50
N GLU A 718 34.05 -16.55 1.05
CA GLU A 718 35.19 -16.25 1.91
C GLU A 718 35.75 -14.89 1.53
N VAL A 719 36.16 -14.13 2.54
CA VAL A 719 36.84 -12.85 2.37
C VAL A 719 38.35 -13.04 2.42
N THR A 720 39.09 -12.31 1.59
CA THR A 720 40.55 -12.27 1.70
C THR A 720 40.93 -11.41 2.90
N LEU A 721 41.53 -12.03 3.91
CA LEU A 721 41.99 -11.38 5.13
C LEU A 721 43.41 -10.82 4.98
N LEU A 722 44.32 -11.57 4.36
CA LEU A 722 45.73 -11.22 4.22
C LEU A 722 46.31 -11.92 2.99
N THR A 723 47.37 -11.37 2.41
CA THR A 723 48.20 -12.10 1.45
C THR A 723 49.66 -12.14 1.90
N ASP A 724 50.34 -13.27 1.68
CA ASP A 724 51.72 -13.49 2.14
C ASP A 724 52.49 -14.45 1.21
N GLU A 725 53.80 -14.30 1.08
CA GLU A 725 54.63 -15.12 0.18
C GLU A 725 54.73 -16.59 0.60
N ARG A 726 54.56 -16.88 1.90
CA ARG A 726 54.71 -18.22 2.49
C ARG A 726 53.42 -18.73 3.12
N GLY A 727 52.61 -17.83 3.66
CA GLY A 727 51.37 -18.17 4.37
C GLY A 727 51.65 -19.09 5.54
N ASP A 728 51.04 -20.26 5.60
CA ASP A 728 51.23 -21.29 6.63
C ASP A 728 52.36 -22.31 6.36
N SER A 729 53.13 -22.14 5.29
CA SER A 729 54.09 -23.13 4.79
C SER A 729 55.53 -22.63 4.79
N TYR A 730 56.48 -23.54 4.97
CA TYR A 730 57.91 -23.23 4.83
C TYR A 730 58.31 -22.86 3.39
N GLY A 731 57.72 -23.53 2.39
CA GLY A 731 57.94 -23.23 0.97
C GLY A 731 57.11 -22.03 0.51
N GLY A 732 57.78 -21.02 -0.02
CA GLY A 732 57.15 -19.80 -0.57
C GLY A 732 56.70 -19.92 -2.03
N CYS A 733 55.88 -18.98 -2.45
CA CYS A 733 55.39 -18.83 -3.82
C CYS A 733 56.51 -18.41 -4.78
N SER A 734 56.37 -18.75 -6.07
CA SER A 734 57.32 -18.33 -7.12
C SER A 734 56.76 -17.15 -7.93
N TRP A 735 57.60 -16.50 -8.74
CA TRP A 735 57.17 -15.43 -9.67
C TRP A 735 56.49 -14.22 -9.02
N GLY A 736 56.82 -13.92 -7.75
CA GLY A 736 56.24 -12.79 -7.01
C GLY A 736 54.77 -12.99 -6.60
N ARG A 737 54.24 -14.22 -6.72
CA ARG A 737 52.88 -14.56 -6.27
C ARG A 737 52.85 -14.66 -4.74
N LYS A 738 51.64 -14.58 -4.16
CA LYS A 738 51.40 -14.66 -2.72
C LYS A 738 50.23 -15.59 -2.44
N ARG A 739 50.23 -16.30 -1.32
CA ARG A 739 49.06 -17.00 -0.79
C ARG A 739 48.04 -16.00 -0.25
N ALA A 740 46.77 -16.39 -0.19
CA ALA A 740 45.70 -15.62 0.44
C ALA A 740 45.16 -16.35 1.67
N LEU A 741 44.99 -15.65 2.79
CA LEU A 741 44.27 -16.14 3.96
C LEU A 741 42.78 -15.82 3.79
N CYS A 742 41.95 -16.85 3.79
CA CYS A 742 40.52 -16.78 3.47
C CYS A 742 39.68 -17.21 4.67
N CYS A 743 38.65 -16.44 5.04
CA CYS A 743 37.80 -16.70 6.21
C CYS A 743 36.30 -16.53 5.92
N THR A 744 35.44 -17.19 6.72
CA THR A 744 33.96 -17.07 6.69
C THR A 744 33.45 -16.18 7.85
N PRO A 745 32.56 -15.20 7.62
CA PRO A 745 31.98 -14.39 8.71
C PRO A 745 31.05 -15.11 9.70
N ASN A 746 30.97 -14.60 10.94
CA ASN A 746 30.01 -15.02 11.96
C ASN A 746 28.98 -13.92 12.27
N THR A 747 27.70 -14.28 12.24
CA THR A 747 26.61 -13.30 12.06
C THR A 747 25.53 -13.38 13.12
N GLN A 748 25.63 -14.37 14.00
CA GLN A 748 24.94 -14.36 15.28
C GLN A 748 25.48 -13.24 16.19
N LYS A 749 26.74 -12.81 16.00
CA LYS A 749 27.37 -11.70 16.72
C LYS A 749 26.94 -10.29 16.23
N LEU A 750 26.20 -10.17 15.12
CA LEU A 750 25.85 -8.90 14.44
C LEU A 750 24.37 -8.44 14.63
N GLN A 751 23.70 -8.75 15.75
CA GLN A 751 22.26 -8.45 15.93
C GLN A 751 21.91 -6.94 16.03
N THR A 752 20.69 -6.56 15.59
CA THR A 752 20.20 -5.17 15.41
C THR A 752 19.59 -4.58 16.68
N GLU A 753 19.99 -3.36 17.06
CA GLU A 753 19.45 -2.61 18.21
C GLU A 753 18.03 -2.03 17.98
N THR A 754 17.31 -1.82 19.08
CA THR A 754 16.04 -1.09 19.11
C THR A 754 16.26 0.36 19.55
N CYS A 755 15.89 1.32 18.70
CA CYS A 755 16.01 2.73 19.00
C CYS A 755 14.71 3.20 19.68
N ASP A 756 14.80 3.55 20.97
CA ASP A 756 13.68 4.17 21.68
C ASP A 756 13.76 5.69 21.56
N TYR A 757 12.61 6.31 21.31
CA TYR A 757 12.54 7.59 20.61
C TYR A 757 12.18 8.73 21.57
N ASP A 758 13.17 9.31 22.25
CA ASP A 758 12.99 10.52 23.07
C ASP A 758 14.08 11.59 22.85
N LEU A 759 13.81 12.51 21.92
CA LEU A 759 14.66 13.66 21.63
C LEU A 759 14.54 14.80 22.66
N CYS A 760 13.54 14.77 23.56
CA CYS A 760 13.38 15.80 24.60
C CYS A 760 14.40 15.64 25.75
N ASN A 761 15.04 14.47 25.84
CA ASN A 761 16.17 14.25 26.74
C ASN A 761 17.46 14.97 26.31
N LEU A 762 17.48 15.58 25.12
CA LEU A 762 18.59 16.41 24.65
C LEU A 762 18.34 17.87 25.05
N LEU A 763 19.23 18.44 25.88
CA LEU A 763 19.11 19.80 26.44
C LEU A 763 18.83 20.92 25.40
N GLU A 764 19.34 20.81 24.18
CA GLU A 764 19.14 21.80 23.10
C GLU A 764 17.72 21.79 22.50
N ASN A 765 17.02 20.68 22.70
CA ASN A 765 15.68 20.40 22.18
C ASN A 765 14.62 20.55 23.29
N ARG A 766 15.04 20.71 24.55
CA ARG A 766 14.19 20.82 25.74
C ARG A 766 13.26 22.03 25.68
N ALA A 767 13.78 23.22 25.41
CA ALA A 767 12.98 24.44 25.24
C ALA A 767 12.01 24.35 24.03
N ALA A 768 12.41 23.66 22.97
CA ALA A 768 11.56 23.43 21.80
C ALA A 768 10.45 22.38 22.08
N CYS A 769 10.68 21.44 23.01
CA CYS A 769 9.64 20.56 23.55
C CYS A 769 8.65 21.35 24.42
N GLU A 770 9.08 22.43 25.09
CA GLU A 770 8.23 23.32 25.91
C GLU A 770 7.39 24.30 25.06
N ASP A 771 7.91 24.78 23.92
CA ASP A 771 7.25 25.76 23.01
C ASP A 771 5.99 25.24 22.28
N GLU A 772 5.89 23.91 22.08
CA GLU A 772 4.72 23.23 21.49
C GLU A 772 3.91 22.44 22.52
N ALA A 773 4.48 22.19 23.71
CA ALA A 773 3.86 21.49 24.81
C ALA A 773 4.13 22.21 26.13
N GLY A 774 3.26 23.16 26.48
CA GLY A 774 3.45 23.96 27.67
C GLY A 774 2.16 24.26 28.40
N TYR A 775 1.43 23.24 28.89
CA TYR A 775 0.89 23.23 30.26
C TYR A 775 0.04 21.96 30.51
N ASP A 776 0.39 21.28 31.59
CA ASP A 776 -0.29 20.12 32.17
C ASP A 776 -1.61 20.52 32.86
N ASP A 777 -2.64 19.68 32.73
CA ASP A 777 -3.69 19.54 33.75
C ASP A 777 -3.63 18.14 34.40
N GLU A 778 -4.39 17.96 35.48
CA GLU A 778 -4.12 17.15 36.69
C GLU A 778 -3.85 15.62 36.56
N GLU A 779 -3.58 15.05 35.38
CA GLU A 779 -3.41 13.59 35.18
C GLU A 779 -2.02 13.11 34.68
N GLY A 780 -0.95 13.89 34.87
CA GLY A 780 0.41 13.37 35.14
C GLY A 780 1.37 13.05 33.97
N TYR A 781 2.43 13.88 33.92
CA TYR A 781 3.88 13.70 33.60
C TYR A 781 4.34 13.22 32.21
N THR A 782 5.36 13.84 31.59
CA THR A 782 6.78 14.00 32.03
C THR A 782 7.27 15.43 32.32
N SER A 783 7.81 15.63 33.53
CA SER A 783 8.45 16.87 34.03
C SER A 783 9.93 16.99 33.64
N ILE A 784 10.40 18.22 33.42
CA ILE A 784 11.81 18.59 33.65
C ILE A 784 12.01 19.77 34.62
N LEU A 785 10.96 20.48 35.05
CA LEU A 785 11.07 21.54 36.07
C LEU A 785 10.68 21.00 37.45
N LYS A 786 11.63 20.95 38.39
CA LYS A 786 11.41 20.55 39.79
C LYS A 786 10.68 21.67 40.54
N ARG A 787 9.61 21.33 41.25
CA ARG A 787 8.83 22.18 42.16
C ARG A 787 9.45 22.10 43.57
N SER A 788 9.76 23.21 44.23
CA SER A 788 10.08 23.23 45.66
C SER A 788 9.06 24.09 46.41
N SER A 789 8.59 23.57 47.55
CA SER A 789 7.69 24.29 48.45
C SER A 789 8.50 25.06 49.49
N TYR A 790 8.12 26.29 49.80
CA TYR A 790 8.51 26.95 51.04
C TYR A 790 7.28 27.51 51.75
N ILE A 791 7.38 27.69 53.06
CA ILE A 791 6.28 28.20 53.89
C ILE A 791 6.54 29.68 54.16
N ALA A 792 5.62 30.54 53.73
CA ALA A 792 5.67 31.97 54.01
C ALA A 792 5.43 32.24 55.51
N GLY A 793 5.83 33.42 55.99
CA GLY A 793 5.76 33.79 57.41
C GLY A 793 4.34 33.83 58.02
N ASP A 794 3.29 33.72 57.21
CA ASP A 794 1.88 33.58 57.63
C ASP A 794 1.42 32.11 57.71
N GLY A 795 2.32 31.15 57.50
CA GLY A 795 2.05 29.71 57.53
C GLY A 795 1.48 29.15 56.22
N ARG A 796 1.35 29.95 55.16
CA ARG A 796 0.92 29.44 53.84
C ARG A 796 2.08 28.80 53.10
N THR A 797 1.88 27.58 52.60
CA THR A 797 2.84 26.95 51.68
C THR A 797 2.70 27.61 50.31
N LEU A 798 3.75 28.29 49.88
CA LEU A 798 3.89 28.86 48.55
C LEU A 798 4.89 28.03 47.74
N TRP A 799 4.70 28.06 46.42
CA TRP A 799 5.54 27.33 45.46
C TRP A 799 6.37 28.34 44.70
N THR A 800 7.69 28.17 44.67
CA THR A 800 8.57 28.89 43.72
C THR A 800 9.06 27.93 42.66
N TYR A 801 9.24 28.50 41.46
CA TYR A 801 10.05 27.90 40.41
C TYR A 801 11.46 28.48 40.64
N ASP A 802 12.43 27.59 40.88
CA ASP A 802 13.80 27.99 41.19
C ASP A 802 14.55 28.14 39.85
N ASP A 803 14.55 29.36 39.33
CA ASP A 803 15.39 29.78 38.21
C ASP A 803 16.80 29.93 38.80
N GLY A 804 17.63 28.87 38.72
CA GLY A 804 18.96 28.92 39.29
C GLY A 804 19.82 30.05 38.70
N GLY A 805 19.98 31.14 39.45
CA GLY A 805 21.10 32.08 39.38
C GLY A 805 20.75 33.50 38.93
N GLU A 806 20.67 34.41 39.90
CA GLU A 806 20.72 35.86 39.75
C GLU A 806 22.03 36.33 39.11
N ASP A 807 21.95 37.24 38.14
CA ASP A 807 22.58 38.57 38.26
C ASP A 807 21.92 39.54 37.27
N GLU A 808 21.14 40.47 37.84
CA GLU A 808 20.68 41.69 37.19
C GLU A 808 21.85 42.67 37.09
N THR A 809 22.33 42.96 35.87
CA THR A 809 22.84 44.30 35.55
C THR A 809 22.54 44.66 34.10
N ASP A 810 21.69 45.68 33.93
CA ASP A 810 21.62 46.65 32.83
C ASP A 810 22.28 46.28 31.49
N ASP A 811 21.46 45.88 30.51
CA ASP A 811 21.57 46.46 29.16
C ASP A 811 20.18 46.43 28.51
N GLU A 812 19.77 47.55 27.90
CA GLU A 812 18.46 47.86 27.33
C GLU A 812 18.07 47.00 26.08
N ARG A 813 18.34 45.69 26.09
CA ARG A 813 18.13 44.76 24.95
C ARG A 813 17.02 43.73 25.19
N SER A 814 15.94 44.12 25.84
CA SER A 814 14.75 43.27 26.06
C SER A 814 13.93 42.96 24.78
N HIS A 815 14.42 43.25 23.58
CA HIS A 815 13.73 43.04 22.31
C HIS A 815 13.80 41.61 21.72
N LEU A 816 14.30 40.60 22.45
CA LEU A 816 14.62 39.29 21.85
C LEU A 816 13.92 38.04 22.40
N TYR A 817 13.01 38.15 23.38
CA TYR A 817 12.21 36.98 23.80
C TYR A 817 10.77 37.39 24.16
N PRO A 818 9.73 36.89 23.46
CA PRO A 818 8.42 36.84 24.07
C PRO A 818 8.46 35.80 25.19
N ARG A 819 8.24 36.26 26.42
CA ARG A 819 7.92 35.45 27.59
C ARG A 819 6.84 34.41 27.22
N ILE A 820 7.04 33.17 27.68
CA ILE A 820 6.13 32.00 27.67
C ILE A 820 4.72 32.33 27.12
N ILE A 821 4.49 32.04 25.84
CA ILE A 821 3.17 32.22 25.19
C ILE A 821 2.32 31.00 25.55
N ALA A 822 1.13 31.22 26.11
CA ALA A 822 0.24 30.13 26.51
C ALA A 822 -0.15 29.23 25.31
N PRO A 823 -0.31 27.91 25.51
CA PRO A 823 -0.61 26.99 24.42
C PRO A 823 -1.87 27.39 23.66
N GLY A 824 -1.74 27.37 22.34
CA GLY A 824 -2.83 27.72 21.43
C GLY A 824 -3.15 29.20 21.27
N LYS A 825 -2.31 30.09 21.82
CA LYS A 825 -2.30 31.51 21.46
C LYS A 825 -1.43 31.76 20.22
N ALA A 826 -1.74 32.85 19.52
CA ALA A 826 -0.96 33.32 18.37
C ALA A 826 0.48 33.65 18.78
N ARG A 827 1.46 33.24 17.96
CA ARG A 827 2.89 33.48 18.21
C ARG A 827 3.38 34.65 17.36
N PRO A 828 3.62 35.84 17.94
CA PRO A 828 4.17 36.98 17.22
C PRO A 828 5.70 36.86 17.11
N LYS A 829 6.24 37.20 15.93
CA LYS A 829 7.67 37.39 15.69
C LYS A 829 7.91 38.75 15.05
N VAL A 830 8.93 39.46 15.52
CA VAL A 830 9.28 40.79 15.03
C VAL A 830 10.49 40.70 14.10
N LEU A 831 10.33 41.16 12.86
CA LEU A 831 11.36 41.23 11.84
C LEU A 831 11.81 42.68 11.65
N SER A 832 13.01 43.00 12.14
CA SER A 832 13.57 44.34 11.97
C SER A 832 14.13 44.55 10.56
N LEU A 833 13.53 45.47 9.79
CA LEU A 833 13.88 45.65 8.37
C LEU A 833 15.35 46.02 8.19
N VAL A 834 15.89 46.90 9.03
CA VAL A 834 17.31 47.30 8.98
C VAL A 834 18.25 46.11 9.16
N LYS A 835 17.89 45.17 10.06
CA LYS A 835 18.69 43.97 10.34
C LYS A 835 18.69 42.99 9.16
N TRP A 836 17.57 42.86 8.45
CA TRP A 836 17.40 41.89 7.36
C TRP A 836 17.85 42.40 6.00
N THR A 837 17.73 43.71 5.75
CA THR A 837 18.13 44.33 4.48
C THR A 837 19.56 44.86 4.49
N GLY A 838 20.13 45.13 5.68
CA GLY A 838 21.42 45.82 5.83
C GLY A 838 21.37 47.30 5.42
N SER A 839 20.18 47.87 5.17
CA SER A 839 20.02 49.24 4.66
C SER A 839 19.62 50.22 5.77
N ALA A 840 20.41 51.29 5.93
CA ALA A 840 20.14 52.36 6.89
C ALA A 840 18.84 53.14 6.59
N ILE A 841 18.30 53.04 5.36
CA ILE A 841 17.07 53.72 4.93
C ILE A 841 15.85 53.21 5.72
N TYR A 842 15.85 51.96 6.18
CA TYR A 842 14.71 51.32 6.84
C TYR A 842 14.81 51.33 8.38
N LYS A 843 15.59 52.24 8.95
CA LYS A 843 15.75 52.37 10.40
C LYS A 843 14.41 52.72 11.08
N GLY A 844 14.05 51.96 12.12
CA GLY A 844 12.83 52.18 12.90
C GLY A 844 11.56 51.50 12.36
N TYR A 845 11.68 50.69 11.30
CA TYR A 845 10.57 49.91 10.75
C TYR A 845 10.73 48.42 11.08
N ASP A 846 9.71 47.85 11.74
CA ASP A 846 9.70 46.45 12.17
C ASP A 846 8.42 45.75 11.72
N LEU A 847 8.55 44.67 10.94
CA LEU A 847 7.41 43.89 10.48
C LEU A 847 7.06 42.79 11.48
N VAL A 848 5.84 42.81 12.00
CA VAL A 848 5.32 41.74 12.87
C VAL A 848 4.69 40.64 12.03
N VAL A 849 5.11 39.40 12.25
CA VAL A 849 4.56 38.18 11.64
C VAL A 849 3.91 37.37 12.75
N THR A 850 2.62 37.11 12.64
CA THR A 850 1.84 36.50 13.73
C THR A 850 1.15 35.23 13.24
N SER A 851 1.40 34.10 13.91
CA SER A 851 0.70 32.85 13.59
C SER A 851 -0.78 32.91 13.96
N ARG A 852 -1.59 32.00 13.42
CA ARG A 852 -2.97 31.83 13.85
C ARG A 852 -3.04 30.91 15.09
N PRO A 853 -4.02 31.10 15.99
CA PRO A 853 -4.20 30.23 17.15
C PRO A 853 -4.66 28.82 16.72
N TYR A 854 -4.27 27.78 17.47
CA TYR A 854 -4.68 26.37 17.28
C TYR A 854 -4.68 25.58 18.60
N ARG A 855 -5.39 24.45 18.68
CA ARG A 855 -5.39 23.60 19.89
C ARG A 855 -4.21 22.61 19.83
N PRO A 856 -3.26 22.60 20.77
CA PRO A 856 -2.16 21.65 20.73
C PRO A 856 -2.60 20.24 21.17
N GLY A 857 -1.86 19.22 20.72
CA GLY A 857 -2.02 17.84 21.16
C GLY A 857 -3.37 17.19 20.85
N LEU A 858 -3.61 16.04 21.46
CA LEU A 858 -4.80 15.20 21.22
C LEU A 858 -6.11 15.81 21.71
N ALA A 859 -6.05 16.80 22.60
CA ALA A 859 -7.24 17.54 23.03
C ALA A 859 -7.92 18.29 21.87
N SER A 860 -7.21 18.52 20.76
CA SER A 860 -7.80 19.05 19.51
C SER A 860 -8.93 18.15 18.96
N LEU A 861 -8.92 16.84 19.25
CA LEU A 861 -9.97 15.87 18.89
C LEU A 861 -11.27 16.03 19.70
N LYS A 862 -11.38 17.01 20.60
CA LYS A 862 -12.56 17.26 21.44
C LYS A 862 -13.04 18.71 21.30
N GLY A 863 -14.34 18.92 21.47
CA GLY A 863 -15.00 20.24 21.31
C GLY A 863 -15.74 20.34 19.98
N ASP A 864 -16.44 21.45 19.76
CA ASP A 864 -17.30 21.65 18.58
C ASP A 864 -16.53 21.79 17.26
N GLY A 865 -15.22 22.01 17.31
CA GLY A 865 -14.34 21.93 16.14
C GLY A 865 -13.73 20.56 15.86
N ALA A 866 -13.92 19.57 16.74
CA ALA A 866 -13.36 18.23 16.50
C ALA A 866 -13.90 17.62 15.21
N ASP A 867 -15.18 17.82 14.94
CA ASP A 867 -15.88 17.29 13.76
C ASP A 867 -15.43 17.98 12.45
N THR A 868 -14.72 19.12 12.55
CA THR A 868 -14.15 19.83 11.39
C THR A 868 -12.68 19.50 11.17
N LEU A 869 -12.05 18.67 12.03
CA LEU A 869 -10.73 18.10 11.76
C LEU A 869 -10.82 17.11 10.61
N PHE A 870 -10.04 17.36 9.55
CA PHE A 870 -9.79 16.34 8.52
C PHE A 870 -8.84 15.23 9.01
N ILE A 871 -8.40 15.31 10.27
CA ILE A 871 -7.37 14.43 10.83
C ILE A 871 -7.94 13.03 11.05
N ARG A 872 -7.51 12.11 10.19
CA ARG A 872 -7.91 10.70 10.28
C ARG A 872 -7.10 9.90 11.28
N GLY A 873 -6.02 10.46 11.80
CA GLY A 873 -5.03 9.76 12.61
C GLY A 873 -3.69 10.48 12.65
N GLY A 874 -2.69 9.81 13.20
CA GLY A 874 -1.30 10.26 13.22
C GLY A 874 -0.35 9.20 12.69
N TYR A 875 0.92 9.54 12.55
CA TYR A 875 1.95 8.60 12.11
C TYR A 875 2.93 8.31 13.22
N THR A 876 3.42 7.08 13.32
CA THR A 876 4.51 6.72 14.22
C THR A 876 5.56 5.92 13.47
N LEU A 877 6.78 5.87 13.98
CA LEU A 877 7.83 5.04 13.40
C LEU A 877 7.55 3.56 13.69
N LEU A 878 7.83 2.68 12.73
CA LEU A 878 7.72 1.23 12.93
C LEU A 878 8.89 0.74 13.81
N LYS A 879 8.58 0.43 15.08
CA LYS A 879 9.52 0.37 16.23
C LYS A 879 10.46 -0.85 16.30
N ASP A 880 10.50 -1.71 15.30
CA ASP A 880 11.10 -3.04 15.49
C ASP A 880 12.66 -3.05 15.43
N THR A 881 13.30 -2.07 14.76
CA THR A 881 14.79 -1.94 14.68
C THR A 881 15.27 -0.51 14.31
N CYS A 882 16.48 -0.11 14.75
CA CYS A 882 17.07 1.24 14.58
C CYS A 882 17.26 1.77 13.14
N GLY A 883 17.19 0.95 12.12
CA GLY A 883 17.30 1.38 10.71
C GLY A 883 16.01 1.16 9.92
N SER A 884 14.91 0.82 10.59
CA SER A 884 13.57 0.88 9.99
C SER A 884 13.17 2.35 9.82
N THR A 885 13.06 2.85 8.60
CA THR A 885 12.61 4.23 8.35
C THR A 885 11.12 4.30 7.99
N ALA A 886 10.43 3.16 8.08
CA ALA A 886 9.02 3.01 7.74
C ALA A 886 8.13 3.70 8.78
N MET A 887 7.12 4.40 8.29
CA MET A 887 6.11 5.08 9.10
C MET A 887 4.81 4.28 9.06
N LYS A 888 4.16 4.18 10.22
CA LYS A 888 2.88 3.52 10.42
C LYS A 888 1.82 4.56 10.73
N PHE A 889 0.74 4.56 9.95
CA PHE A 889 -0.45 5.33 10.27
C PHE A 889 -1.22 4.69 11.44
N ILE A 890 -1.72 5.52 12.35
CA ILE A 890 -2.58 5.16 13.48
C ILE A 890 -3.83 6.01 13.37
N ALA A 891 -4.99 5.37 13.18
CA ALA A 891 -6.26 6.07 13.08
C ALA A 891 -6.54 6.90 14.34
N ALA A 892 -7.30 8.00 14.22
CA ALA A 892 -7.53 8.96 15.30
C ALA A 892 -8.15 8.29 16.54
N ALA A 893 -9.05 7.33 16.32
CA ALA A 893 -9.67 6.53 17.39
C ALA A 893 -8.67 5.60 18.11
N ASP A 894 -7.61 5.20 17.42
CA ASP A 894 -6.58 4.27 17.89
C ASP A 894 -5.32 5.01 18.40
N LEU A 895 -5.31 6.34 18.34
CA LEU A 895 -4.21 7.13 18.87
C LEU A 895 -4.09 6.91 20.38
N PRO A 896 -2.86 6.71 20.89
CA PRO A 896 -2.67 6.57 22.33
C PRO A 896 -3.10 7.86 23.02
N LYS A 897 -3.55 7.78 24.27
CA LYS A 897 -4.09 8.93 25.01
C LYS A 897 -3.10 10.08 25.24
N LYS A 898 -1.79 9.83 25.08
CA LYS A 898 -0.68 10.76 25.36
C LYS A 898 0.45 10.60 24.32
N GLY A 899 1.34 11.59 24.23
CA GLY A 899 2.60 11.54 23.47
C GLY A 899 2.53 11.99 22.01
N PHE A 900 1.33 12.23 21.47
CA PHE A 900 1.14 12.79 20.13
C PHE A 900 0.82 14.27 20.20
N GLN A 901 1.44 15.03 19.31
CA GLN A 901 1.23 16.45 19.12
C GLN A 901 0.45 16.68 17.84
N LEU A 902 -0.42 17.70 17.86
CA LEU A 902 -0.97 18.26 16.63
C LEU A 902 0.19 18.84 15.83
N GLU A 903 0.30 18.44 14.58
CA GLU A 903 1.42 18.76 13.71
C GLU A 903 0.94 19.38 12.39
N HIS A 904 1.53 20.50 12.00
CA HIS A 904 1.24 21.18 10.75
C HIS A 904 1.91 20.45 9.58
N LEU A 905 1.14 20.02 8.58
CA LEU A 905 1.64 19.31 7.40
C LEU A 905 2.73 20.13 6.69
N ARG A 906 2.47 21.43 6.51
CA ARG A 906 3.46 22.42 6.11
C ARG A 906 4.00 23.09 7.37
N GLU A 907 5.31 23.24 7.49
CA GLU A 907 5.92 23.82 8.68
C GLU A 907 5.43 25.27 8.91
N VAL A 908 4.93 25.58 10.11
CA VAL A 908 4.41 26.92 10.43
C VAL A 908 5.48 28.00 10.34
N ASN A 909 6.73 27.64 10.66
CA ASN A 909 7.85 28.57 10.56
C ASN A 909 8.28 28.87 9.12
N MET A 910 7.83 28.09 8.13
CA MET A 910 8.14 28.31 6.71
C MET A 910 7.70 29.72 6.25
N LEU A 911 6.55 30.21 6.70
CA LEU A 911 6.06 31.55 6.31
C LEU A 911 6.93 32.67 6.87
N TYR A 912 7.43 32.49 8.09
CA TYR A 912 8.36 33.44 8.67
C TYR A 912 9.64 33.52 7.82
N SER A 913 10.16 32.37 7.37
CA SER A 913 11.31 32.32 6.47
C SER A 913 11.01 32.90 5.08
N PHE A 914 9.80 32.71 4.55
CA PHE A 914 9.40 33.35 3.29
C PHE A 914 9.38 34.88 3.40
N VAL A 915 8.82 35.43 4.48
CA VAL A 915 8.82 36.89 4.70
C VAL A 915 10.24 37.42 4.86
N GLN A 916 11.13 36.69 5.55
CA GLN A 916 12.56 37.05 5.60
C GLN A 916 13.20 37.08 4.21
N SER A 917 12.85 36.14 3.34
CA SER A 917 13.31 36.12 1.94
C SER A 917 12.77 37.30 1.13
N LEU A 918 11.51 37.68 1.32
CA LEU A 918 10.91 38.87 0.70
C LEU A 918 11.64 40.16 1.12
N LEU A 919 11.99 40.30 2.41
CA LEU A 919 12.68 41.48 2.93
C LEU A 919 14.16 41.53 2.51
N SER A 920 14.86 40.40 2.53
CA SER A 920 16.30 40.35 2.23
C SER A 920 16.62 40.26 0.74
N GLY A 921 15.65 39.87 -0.10
CA GLY A 921 15.86 39.58 -1.52
C GLY A 921 16.66 38.31 -1.79
N LYS A 922 16.74 37.40 -0.81
CA LYS A 922 17.44 36.11 -0.92
C LYS A 922 16.46 34.96 -0.69
N LEU A 923 16.54 33.93 -1.51
CA LEU A 923 15.84 32.65 -1.33
C LEU A 923 16.27 31.96 -0.03
N PHE A 924 15.57 30.91 0.39
CA PHE A 924 15.86 30.19 1.63
C PHE A 924 17.25 29.56 1.61
N SER A 925 17.70 29.08 0.45
CA SER A 925 19.05 28.60 0.19
C SER A 925 20.15 29.68 0.28
N GLY A 926 19.77 30.95 0.38
CA GLY A 926 20.67 32.11 0.36
C GLY A 926 20.95 32.66 -1.05
N LEU A 927 20.44 32.01 -2.10
CA LEU A 927 20.57 32.47 -3.48
C LEU A 927 19.83 33.79 -3.72
N PRO A 928 20.28 34.65 -4.67
CA PRO A 928 19.52 35.82 -5.10
C PRO A 928 18.11 35.44 -5.58
N MET A 929 17.07 36.09 -5.04
CA MET A 929 15.71 35.92 -5.53
C MET A 929 15.49 36.72 -6.82
N HIS A 930 14.82 36.16 -7.82
CA HIS A 930 14.51 36.85 -9.09
C HIS A 930 13.27 37.74 -8.96
N ASN A 931 12.20 37.21 -8.36
CA ASN A 931 10.93 37.91 -8.18
C ASN A 931 10.94 38.75 -6.89
N ARG A 932 11.85 39.73 -6.80
CA ARG A 932 12.00 40.59 -5.61
C ARG A 932 10.88 41.61 -5.47
N LEU A 933 10.48 41.87 -4.24
CA LEU A 933 9.58 42.96 -3.88
C LEU A 933 10.37 44.05 -3.14
N ASP A 934 9.87 45.29 -3.18
CA ASP A 934 10.39 46.39 -2.35
C ASP A 934 10.14 46.06 -0.86
N PRO A 935 11.18 46.03 0.01
CA PRO A 935 11.00 45.69 1.42
C PRO A 935 9.98 46.58 2.14
N MET A 936 9.86 47.86 1.76
CA MET A 936 8.86 48.76 2.33
C MET A 936 7.46 48.50 1.82
N ALA A 937 7.30 48.03 0.58
CA ALA A 937 6.02 47.55 0.07
C ALA A 937 5.58 46.28 0.82
N VAL A 938 6.50 45.35 1.11
CA VAL A 938 6.21 44.17 1.95
C VAL A 938 5.78 44.60 3.36
N TYR A 939 6.51 45.51 4.01
CA TYR A 939 6.15 46.05 5.33
C TYR A 939 4.76 46.69 5.35
N ARG A 940 4.44 47.53 4.35
CA ARG A 940 3.13 48.21 4.24
C ARG A 940 1.99 47.25 3.88
N GLY A 941 2.28 46.19 3.13
CA GLY A 941 1.27 45.29 2.56
C GLY A 941 0.95 44.06 3.40
N TRP A 942 1.93 43.48 4.10
CA TRP A 942 1.81 42.15 4.75
C TRP A 942 0.68 42.06 5.79
N ASN A 943 0.53 43.10 6.61
CA ASN A 943 -0.52 43.22 7.63
C ASN A 943 -1.65 44.18 7.19
N LYS A 944 -1.72 44.56 5.91
CA LYS A 944 -2.76 45.46 5.41
C LYS A 944 -4.08 44.69 5.31
N VAL A 945 -5.15 45.32 5.78
CA VAL A 945 -6.50 44.76 5.66
C VAL A 945 -6.95 44.86 4.20
N TYR A 946 -7.52 43.78 3.66
CA TYR A 946 -8.15 43.82 2.34
C TYR A 946 -9.33 44.80 2.33
N ASP A 947 -9.40 45.65 1.30
CA ASP A 947 -10.51 46.58 1.06
C ASP A 947 -11.71 45.91 0.37
N VAL A 948 -11.54 44.65 -0.04
CA VAL A 948 -12.56 43.78 -0.60
C VAL A 948 -12.95 42.66 0.38
N SER A 949 -14.18 42.18 0.26
CA SER A 949 -14.59 40.95 0.96
C SER A 949 -14.08 39.73 0.19
N LEU A 950 -13.28 38.90 0.84
CA LEU A 950 -12.76 37.65 0.29
C LEU A 950 -13.50 36.45 0.90
N PRO A 951 -13.54 35.29 0.20
CA PRO A 951 -14.13 34.06 0.76
C PRO A 951 -13.54 33.70 2.13
N LEU A 952 -14.36 33.13 3.01
CA LEU A 952 -13.89 32.64 4.32
C LEU A 952 -12.93 31.46 4.12
N ILE A 953 -11.84 31.45 4.88
CA ILE A 953 -10.90 30.31 4.95
C ILE A 953 -11.29 29.47 6.16
N GLY A 954 -11.61 28.20 5.93
CA GLY A 954 -12.01 27.28 7.00
C GLY A 954 -13.48 27.39 7.42
N THR A 955 -13.79 26.85 8.58
CA THR A 955 -15.14 26.78 9.18
C THR A 955 -15.21 27.56 10.49
N ALA A 956 -16.37 28.13 10.81
CA ALA A 956 -16.57 28.81 12.08
C ALA A 956 -16.68 27.80 13.23
N VAL A 957 -15.84 27.96 14.26
CA VAL A 957 -15.75 27.11 15.45
C VAL A 957 -16.12 27.94 16.68
N ARG A 958 -16.96 27.44 17.58
CA ARG A 958 -17.48 28.22 18.73
C ARG A 958 -16.76 27.90 20.03
N ASP A 959 -15.88 26.89 20.07
CA ASP A 959 -15.02 26.53 21.21
C ASP A 959 -13.85 27.50 21.50
N MET A 960 -13.82 28.68 20.87
CA MET A 960 -12.84 29.75 21.11
C MET A 960 -13.46 31.14 20.90
N ALA A 961 -13.63 31.88 22.01
CA ALA A 961 -14.23 33.22 22.00
C ALA A 961 -13.35 34.31 21.33
N ASP A 962 -12.04 34.07 21.22
CA ASP A 962 -11.05 35.04 20.73
C ASP A 962 -10.76 34.92 19.22
N TYR A 963 -11.48 34.08 18.47
CA TYR A 963 -11.25 33.96 17.02
C TYR A 963 -11.66 35.23 16.27
N THR A 964 -10.73 35.77 15.49
CA THR A 964 -10.98 36.89 14.57
C THR A 964 -11.01 36.40 13.13
N ILE A 965 -11.91 36.96 12.32
CA ILE A 965 -11.96 36.66 10.87
C ILE A 965 -10.62 37.09 10.24
N PRO A 966 -9.97 36.24 9.42
CA PRO A 966 -8.69 36.57 8.83
C PRO A 966 -8.85 37.66 7.76
N ARG A 967 -8.27 38.83 8.02
CA ARG A 967 -8.51 40.07 7.26
C ARG A 967 -7.27 40.63 6.56
N THR A 968 -6.09 40.10 6.87
CA THR A 968 -4.81 40.51 6.30
C THR A 968 -4.15 39.36 5.52
N PRO A 969 -3.20 39.63 4.61
CA PRO A 969 -2.38 38.57 4.01
C PRO A 969 -1.72 37.68 5.05
N ASN A 970 -1.14 38.26 6.12
CA ASN A 970 -0.60 37.51 7.25
C ASN A 970 -1.63 36.51 7.80
N ASP A 971 -2.82 36.99 8.19
CA ASP A 971 -3.83 36.13 8.80
C ASP A 971 -4.25 35.00 7.87
N ARG A 972 -4.57 35.35 6.62
CA ARG A 972 -5.14 34.43 5.63
C ARG A 972 -4.14 33.36 5.22
N ILE A 973 -2.88 33.72 5.00
CA ILE A 973 -1.83 32.78 4.61
C ILE A 973 -1.51 31.82 5.77
N PHE A 974 -1.37 32.32 7.01
CA PHE A 974 -1.13 31.45 8.17
C PHE A 974 -2.33 30.52 8.47
N GLU A 975 -3.55 30.97 8.22
CA GLU A 975 -4.75 30.15 8.36
C GLU A 975 -4.62 28.86 7.53
N THR A 976 -4.11 28.94 6.29
CA THR A 976 -3.95 27.77 5.39
C THR A 976 -2.94 26.72 5.85
N ILE A 977 -2.04 27.05 6.78
CA ILE A 977 -1.08 26.09 7.32
C ILE A 977 -1.71 25.21 8.40
N GLY A 978 -2.68 25.75 9.14
CA GLY A 978 -3.36 25.02 10.20
C GLY A 978 -3.69 25.92 11.39
N SER A 979 -4.97 26.01 11.71
CA SER A 979 -5.52 26.83 12.80
C SER A 979 -6.73 26.14 13.43
N TYR A 980 -7.40 26.82 14.37
CA TYR A 980 -8.74 26.39 14.82
C TYR A 980 -9.77 26.29 13.69
N ALA A 981 -9.86 27.28 12.81
CA ALA A 981 -10.91 27.34 11.78
C ALA A 981 -10.51 26.61 10.49
N TYR A 982 -9.21 26.49 10.19
CA TYR A 982 -8.68 25.73 9.06
C TYR A 982 -7.84 24.54 9.55
N ARG A 983 -8.53 23.43 9.80
CA ARG A 983 -7.97 22.20 10.38
C ARG A 983 -7.49 21.18 9.34
N GLU A 984 -7.53 21.51 8.04
CA GLU A 984 -7.09 20.62 6.95
C GLU A 984 -5.56 20.56 6.81
N GLY A 985 -4.85 21.61 7.24
CA GLY A 985 -3.40 21.70 7.19
C GLY A 985 -2.65 20.95 8.30
N VAL A 986 -3.33 20.17 9.15
CA VAL A 986 -2.75 19.52 10.34
C VAL A 986 -2.98 18.00 10.37
N THR A 987 -2.16 17.29 11.15
CA THR A 987 -2.24 15.85 11.45
C THR A 987 -1.64 15.57 12.84
N PHE A 988 -1.42 14.31 13.24
CA PHE A 988 -0.71 13.98 14.49
C PHE A 988 0.63 13.29 14.25
N LEU A 989 1.62 13.64 15.08
CA LEU A 989 2.94 13.03 15.09
C LEU A 989 3.45 12.92 16.54
N PRO A 990 4.21 11.88 16.93
CA PRO A 990 4.87 11.83 18.23
C PRO A 990 5.68 13.09 18.44
N GLY A 991 5.63 13.70 19.62
CA GLY A 991 6.21 15.02 19.83
C GLY A 991 7.70 15.11 19.50
N THR A 992 8.41 14.01 19.65
CA THR A 992 9.83 13.87 19.31
C THR A 992 10.09 13.84 17.81
N LEU A 993 9.26 13.13 17.03
CA LEU A 993 9.29 13.16 15.56
C LEU A 993 8.86 14.53 15.03
N ASN A 994 7.88 15.14 15.70
CA ASN A 994 7.42 16.49 15.39
C ASN A 994 8.54 17.53 15.53
N LEU A 995 9.27 17.45 16.64
CA LEU A 995 10.42 18.29 16.88
C LEU A 995 11.54 18.09 15.84
N LEU A 996 11.85 16.84 15.51
CA LEU A 996 12.86 16.55 14.49
C LEU A 996 12.44 17.09 13.12
N LYS A 997 11.15 17.02 12.78
CA LYS A 997 10.62 17.65 11.57
C LYS A 997 10.83 19.15 11.61
N ARG A 998 10.45 19.84 12.69
CA ARG A 998 10.71 21.28 12.87
C ARG A 998 12.20 21.60 12.67
N THR A 999 13.11 20.82 13.25
CA THR A 999 14.56 21.02 13.08
C THR A 999 14.97 21.00 11.61
N LEU A 1000 14.58 19.94 10.88
CA LEU A 1000 14.92 19.77 9.47
C LEU A 1000 14.27 20.86 8.59
N MET A 1001 13.00 21.17 8.84
CA MET A 1001 12.23 22.17 8.09
C MET A 1001 12.75 23.60 8.30
N MET A 1002 13.40 23.87 9.43
CA MET A 1002 14.09 25.14 9.65
C MET A 1002 15.45 25.23 8.96
N GLY A 1003 15.81 24.23 8.14
CA GLY A 1003 17.12 24.13 7.49
C GLY A 1003 18.26 23.82 8.47
N ASN A 1004 17.94 23.46 9.72
CA ASN A 1004 18.94 23.06 10.70
C ASN A 1004 19.22 21.56 10.59
N ILE A 1005 20.42 21.18 11.03
CA ILE A 1005 20.81 19.77 11.14
C ILE A 1005 20.50 19.24 12.55
N PRO A 1006 20.12 17.95 12.69
CA PRO A 1006 19.97 17.32 13.99
C PRO A 1006 21.29 17.27 14.78
N LEU A 1007 21.20 17.31 16.12
CA LEU A 1007 22.35 17.28 17.04
C LEU A 1007 23.31 18.49 16.95
N GLY A 1008 22.77 19.68 16.70
CA GLY A 1008 23.50 20.95 16.82
C GLY A 1008 24.16 21.45 15.52
N LYS A 1009 24.34 22.78 15.42
CA LYS A 1009 24.69 23.49 14.17
C LYS A 1009 26.13 23.29 13.66
N ASP A 1010 27.03 22.80 14.50
CA ASP A 1010 28.47 22.74 14.22
C ASP A 1010 29.07 21.32 14.29
N GLY A 1011 28.22 20.29 14.42
CA GLY A 1011 28.64 18.90 14.50
C GLY A 1011 29.36 18.51 15.80
N ARG A 1012 29.67 19.44 16.71
CA ARG A 1012 30.44 19.16 17.95
C ARG A 1012 29.75 18.16 18.86
N LYS A 1013 28.42 18.18 18.92
CA LYS A 1013 27.64 17.27 19.76
C LYS A 1013 27.50 15.88 19.14
N PHE A 1014 27.29 15.80 17.82
CA PHE A 1014 27.38 14.54 17.08
C PHE A 1014 28.74 13.89 17.34
N GLU A 1015 29.83 14.63 17.20
CA GLU A 1015 31.17 14.14 17.51
C GLU A 1015 31.34 13.74 18.98
N ALA A 1016 30.77 14.48 19.94
CA ALA A 1016 30.86 14.14 21.36
C ALA A 1016 30.17 12.81 21.68
N LEU A 1017 28.95 12.60 21.16
CA LEU A 1017 28.24 11.33 21.30
C LEU A 1017 28.99 10.20 20.59
N LEU A 1018 29.52 10.48 19.39
CA LEU A 1018 30.33 9.54 18.64
C LEU A 1018 31.60 9.13 19.39
N ARG A 1019 32.23 10.06 20.13
CA ARG A 1019 33.36 9.77 21.03
C ARG A 1019 32.95 8.92 22.23
N LEU A 1020 31.73 9.09 22.78
CA LEU A 1020 31.24 8.25 23.87
C LEU A 1020 31.01 6.81 23.41
N VAL A 1021 30.38 6.61 22.24
CA VAL A 1021 30.28 5.27 21.64
C VAL A 1021 31.68 4.72 21.41
N ALA A 1022 32.56 5.47 20.74
CA ALA A 1022 33.89 4.98 20.40
C ALA A 1022 34.77 4.61 21.59
N ASN A 1023 34.75 5.42 22.66
CA ASN A 1023 35.67 5.25 23.77
C ASN A 1023 35.10 4.38 24.91
N LYS A 1024 33.77 4.29 25.03
CA LYS A 1024 33.11 3.64 26.18
C LYS A 1024 32.08 2.58 25.82
N GLY A 1025 31.78 2.38 24.53
CA GLY A 1025 30.70 1.49 24.09
C GLY A 1025 29.31 1.94 24.57
N ASP A 1026 29.14 3.24 24.81
CA ASP A 1026 27.97 3.82 25.44
C ASP A 1026 26.70 3.62 24.59
N GLU A 1027 25.78 2.76 25.06
CA GLU A 1027 24.54 2.40 24.37
C GLU A 1027 23.53 3.56 24.30
N ASP A 1028 23.56 4.48 25.26
CA ASP A 1028 22.68 5.65 25.26
C ASP A 1028 23.17 6.67 24.22
N ALA A 1029 24.49 6.87 24.13
CA ALA A 1029 25.08 7.66 23.05
C ALA A 1029 24.80 7.05 21.67
N LEU A 1030 24.84 5.72 21.54
CA LEU A 1030 24.46 4.97 20.33
C LEU A 1030 23.03 5.29 19.90
N LYS A 1031 22.07 5.16 20.82
CA LYS A 1031 20.65 5.48 20.56
C LYS A 1031 20.46 6.94 20.17
N LYS A 1032 21.13 7.87 20.84
CA LYS A 1032 21.09 9.32 20.54
C LYS A 1032 21.66 9.68 19.18
N LEU A 1033 22.55 8.87 18.61
CA LEU A 1033 23.08 9.04 17.25
C LEU A 1033 22.14 8.44 16.20
N LEU A 1034 21.69 7.19 16.39
CA LEU A 1034 20.87 6.49 15.41
C LEU A 1034 19.45 7.07 15.29
N THR A 1035 18.87 7.52 16.41
CA THR A 1035 17.50 8.08 16.48
C THR A 1035 17.26 9.23 15.48
N PRO A 1036 18.04 10.34 15.50
CA PRO A 1036 17.84 11.43 14.53
C PRO A 1036 18.20 11.01 13.11
N MET A 1037 19.10 10.03 12.91
CA MET A 1037 19.45 9.54 11.57
C MET A 1037 18.27 8.78 10.95
N GLN A 1038 17.70 7.83 11.69
CA GLN A 1038 16.51 7.07 11.32
C GLN A 1038 15.31 8.01 11.10
N GLY A 1039 15.07 8.90 12.06
CA GLY A 1039 13.97 9.86 12.02
C GLY A 1039 14.05 10.82 10.83
N SER A 1040 15.25 11.20 10.39
CA SER A 1040 15.42 12.10 9.25
C SER A 1040 14.88 11.50 7.96
N VAL A 1041 15.13 10.22 7.70
CA VAL A 1041 14.52 9.54 6.54
C VAL A 1041 13.01 9.36 6.75
N ALA A 1042 12.62 8.96 7.96
CA ALA A 1042 11.22 8.69 8.31
C ALA A 1042 10.30 9.91 8.14
N ILE A 1043 10.78 11.12 8.44
CA ILE A 1043 10.01 12.37 8.24
C ILE A 1043 9.68 12.60 6.77
N PHE A 1044 10.62 12.34 5.85
CA PHE A 1044 10.32 12.47 4.42
C PHE A 1044 9.44 11.34 3.91
N ASN A 1045 9.50 10.14 4.50
CA ASN A 1045 8.54 9.06 4.23
C ASN A 1045 7.13 9.47 4.66
N TYR A 1046 6.99 10.05 5.85
CA TYR A 1046 5.73 10.62 6.36
C TYR A 1046 5.17 11.75 5.48
N LEU A 1047 6.00 12.69 5.02
CA LEU A 1047 5.56 13.81 4.18
C LEU A 1047 5.19 13.39 2.76
N ASN A 1048 5.78 12.30 2.25
CA ASN A 1048 5.50 11.74 0.94
C ASN A 1048 4.48 10.60 0.96
N ASP A 1049 3.93 10.27 2.13
CA ASP A 1049 2.88 9.28 2.31
C ASP A 1049 1.62 9.67 1.52
N ALA A 1050 1.02 8.71 0.82
CA ALA A 1050 -0.03 9.02 -0.14
C ALA A 1050 -1.36 9.49 0.50
N VAL A 1051 -1.62 9.22 1.79
CA VAL A 1051 -2.78 9.76 2.53
C VAL A 1051 -2.55 11.22 2.89
N LEU A 1052 -1.38 11.56 3.45
CA LEU A 1052 -1.09 12.94 3.84
C LEU A 1052 -0.73 13.84 2.68
N HIS A 1053 -0.12 13.30 1.63
CA HIS A 1053 0.31 14.09 0.48
C HIS A 1053 -0.88 14.78 -0.22
N ARG A 1054 -2.09 14.22 -0.16
CA ARG A 1054 -3.30 14.90 -0.65
C ARG A 1054 -3.62 16.15 0.17
N ALA A 1055 -3.65 16.03 1.50
CA ALA A 1055 -3.90 17.17 2.38
C ALA A 1055 -2.78 18.22 2.29
N PHE A 1056 -1.52 17.77 2.19
CA PHE A 1056 -0.36 18.63 1.94
C PHE A 1056 -0.48 19.40 0.62
N THR A 1057 -0.92 18.73 -0.46
CA THR A 1057 -1.15 19.32 -1.78
C THR A 1057 -2.34 20.28 -1.78
N ALA A 1058 -3.44 19.91 -1.13
CA ALA A 1058 -4.63 20.75 -0.98
C ALA A 1058 -4.30 22.04 -0.21
N ALA A 1059 -3.63 21.92 0.95
CA ALA A 1059 -3.15 23.07 1.72
C ALA A 1059 -2.21 23.96 0.89
N GLY A 1060 -1.33 23.36 0.07
CA GLY A 1060 -0.45 24.12 -0.84
C GLY A 1060 -1.20 24.89 -1.92
N LYS A 1061 -2.26 24.28 -2.48
CA LYS A 1061 -3.14 24.94 -3.45
C LYS A 1061 -3.87 26.12 -2.81
N THR A 1062 -4.45 25.92 -1.63
CA THR A 1062 -5.15 26.98 -0.88
C THR A 1062 -4.19 28.12 -0.53
N LEU A 1063 -2.99 27.80 -0.04
CA LEU A 1063 -1.95 28.79 0.23
C LEU A 1063 -1.58 29.58 -1.04
N THR A 1064 -1.40 28.91 -2.18
CA THR A 1064 -1.15 29.55 -3.48
C THR A 1064 -2.30 30.47 -3.90
N THR A 1065 -3.55 30.07 -3.65
CA THR A 1065 -4.73 30.91 -3.90
C THR A 1065 -4.72 32.16 -3.03
N GLU A 1066 -4.39 32.06 -1.75
CA GLU A 1066 -4.30 33.23 -0.87
C GLU A 1066 -3.12 34.14 -1.24
N MET A 1067 -2.00 33.59 -1.72
CA MET A 1067 -0.94 34.38 -2.34
C MET A 1067 -1.41 35.12 -3.60
N SER A 1068 -2.31 34.52 -4.39
CA SER A 1068 -2.96 35.22 -5.53
C SER A 1068 -3.85 36.35 -5.06
N HIS A 1069 -4.66 36.16 -4.02
CA HIS A 1069 -5.48 37.25 -3.48
C HIS A 1069 -4.61 38.41 -2.98
N ALA A 1070 -3.53 38.13 -2.25
CA ALA A 1070 -2.56 39.15 -1.85
C ALA A 1070 -1.95 39.88 -3.07
N ASN A 1071 -1.61 39.13 -4.12
CA ASN A 1071 -1.08 39.69 -5.37
C ASN A 1071 -2.08 40.62 -6.08
N ASP A 1072 -3.35 40.25 -6.10
CA ASP A 1072 -4.37 40.91 -6.92
C ASP A 1072 -5.03 42.10 -6.19
N PHE A 1073 -5.18 42.01 -4.87
CA PHE A 1073 -5.94 42.99 -4.08
C PHE A 1073 -5.10 43.85 -3.13
N ILE A 1074 -3.81 43.55 -2.92
CA ILE A 1074 -2.90 44.42 -2.16
C ILE A 1074 -1.85 44.99 -3.13
N PRO A 1075 -1.99 46.25 -3.60
CA PRO A 1075 -1.06 46.83 -4.57
C PRO A 1075 0.41 46.75 -4.15
N GLU A 1076 0.69 46.88 -2.85
CA GLU A 1076 2.04 46.79 -2.29
C GLU A 1076 2.65 45.37 -2.34
N LEU A 1077 1.85 44.32 -2.55
CA LEU A 1077 2.29 42.93 -2.65
C LEU A 1077 2.23 42.37 -4.06
N LYS A 1078 2.04 43.23 -5.09
CA LYS A 1078 2.07 42.79 -6.48
C LYS A 1078 3.40 42.08 -6.80
N GLY A 1079 3.31 40.85 -7.29
CA GLY A 1079 4.46 39.96 -7.55
C GLY A 1079 4.68 38.89 -6.48
N ILE A 1080 3.99 38.93 -5.33
CA ILE A 1080 4.17 37.96 -4.24
C ILE A 1080 3.89 36.52 -4.66
N LEU A 1081 2.93 36.29 -5.56
CA LEU A 1081 2.65 34.95 -6.10
C LEU A 1081 3.83 34.40 -6.92
N ALA A 1082 4.49 35.25 -7.70
CA ALA A 1082 5.67 34.84 -8.46
C ALA A 1082 6.85 34.56 -7.51
N ALA A 1083 7.03 35.40 -6.48
CA ALA A 1083 8.01 35.17 -5.43
C ALA A 1083 7.76 33.84 -4.68
N TRP A 1084 6.50 33.52 -4.35
CA TRP A 1084 6.15 32.25 -3.71
C TRP A 1084 6.49 31.04 -4.59
N LYS A 1085 6.11 31.08 -5.87
CA LYS A 1085 6.38 30.00 -6.84
C LYS A 1085 7.87 29.77 -7.09
N GLU A 1086 8.70 30.79 -6.90
CA GLU A 1086 10.15 30.66 -6.92
C GLU A 1086 10.69 30.12 -5.60
N TRP A 1087 10.17 30.61 -4.47
CA TRP A 1087 10.70 30.35 -3.15
C TRP A 1087 10.37 28.96 -2.60
N GLU A 1088 9.14 28.47 -2.80
CA GLU A 1088 8.69 27.21 -2.21
C GLU A 1088 9.48 25.99 -2.71
N PRO A 1089 9.76 25.84 -4.02
CA PRO A 1089 10.65 24.79 -4.51
C PRO A 1089 12.07 24.90 -3.96
N ASP A 1090 12.63 26.11 -3.88
CA ASP A 1090 13.95 26.35 -3.29
C ASP A 1090 14.01 25.91 -1.82
N TYR A 1091 12.99 26.28 -1.04
CA TYR A 1091 12.87 25.90 0.37
C TYR A 1091 12.93 24.38 0.57
N TYR A 1092 12.06 23.61 -0.10
CA TYR A 1092 12.05 22.16 0.08
C TYR A 1092 13.29 21.49 -0.51
N ASN A 1093 13.84 21.99 -1.62
CA ASN A 1093 15.08 21.46 -2.18
C ASN A 1093 16.27 21.69 -1.24
N HIS A 1094 16.35 22.85 -0.61
CA HIS A 1094 17.39 23.15 0.37
C HIS A 1094 17.24 22.28 1.64
N VAL A 1095 16.02 22.10 2.14
CA VAL A 1095 15.74 21.22 3.29
C VAL A 1095 16.13 19.76 2.98
N VAL A 1096 15.79 19.25 1.79
CA VAL A 1096 16.19 17.92 1.31
C VAL A 1096 17.72 17.81 1.22
N ALA A 1097 18.37 18.79 0.61
CA ALA A 1097 19.83 18.81 0.46
C ALA A 1097 20.54 18.84 1.82
N ASN A 1098 20.04 19.62 2.78
CA ASN A 1098 20.61 19.69 4.13
C ASN A 1098 20.43 18.36 4.89
N ALA A 1099 19.26 17.72 4.79
CA ALA A 1099 19.01 16.43 5.44
C ALA A 1099 19.88 15.31 4.84
N GLN A 1100 19.96 15.22 3.51
CA GLN A 1100 20.84 14.28 2.81
C GLN A 1100 22.32 14.55 3.12
N GLY A 1101 22.72 15.83 3.09
CA GLY A 1101 24.09 16.26 3.39
C GLY A 1101 24.48 15.93 4.82
N TRP A 1102 23.60 16.15 5.80
CA TRP A 1102 23.82 15.79 7.19
C TRP A 1102 23.96 14.29 7.39
N LEU A 1103 23.06 13.47 6.83
CA LEU A 1103 23.17 12.02 6.92
C LEU A 1103 24.47 11.52 6.29
N THR A 1104 24.80 12.00 5.09
CA THR A 1104 26.03 11.62 4.38
C THR A 1104 27.28 12.00 5.18
N THR A 1105 27.31 13.23 5.72
CA THR A 1105 28.43 13.73 6.54
C THR A 1105 28.55 12.96 7.84
N SER A 1106 27.44 12.72 8.53
CA SER A 1106 27.37 11.94 9.77
C SER A 1106 27.81 10.49 9.55
N GLY A 1107 27.37 9.89 8.45
CA GLY A 1107 27.77 8.57 7.98
C GLY A 1107 29.27 8.47 7.70
N ALA A 1108 29.81 9.48 7.01
CA ALA A 1108 31.24 9.58 6.75
C ALA A 1108 32.05 9.77 8.04
N LEU A 1109 31.57 10.58 9.00
CA LEU A 1109 32.21 10.77 10.31
C LEU A 1109 32.19 9.48 11.15
N ILE A 1110 31.08 8.74 11.14
CA ILE A 1110 30.97 7.42 11.77
C ILE A 1110 31.98 6.45 11.13
N ALA A 1111 31.95 6.33 9.79
CA ALA A 1111 32.87 5.47 9.06
C ALA A 1111 34.35 5.85 9.29
N GLN A 1112 34.66 7.15 9.37
CA GLN A 1112 36.00 7.65 9.66
C GLN A 1112 36.43 7.36 11.10
N LYS A 1113 35.55 7.59 12.07
CA LYS A 1113 35.85 7.41 13.50
C LYS A 1113 36.14 5.96 13.84
N PHE A 1114 35.47 5.05 13.14
CA PHE A 1114 35.50 3.63 13.38
C PHE A 1114 36.27 2.83 12.32
N ALA A 1115 37.08 3.49 11.49
CA ALA A 1115 37.95 2.87 10.49
C ALA A 1115 39.10 1.99 11.08
N GLY A 1116 39.06 1.66 12.38
CA GLY A 1116 40.06 0.91 13.15
C GLY A 1116 39.44 0.31 14.44
N ASP A 1117 40.23 -0.50 15.18
CA ASP A 1117 39.81 -1.52 16.19
C ASP A 1117 38.35 -1.50 16.73
N MET A 1118 37.34 -1.97 15.96
CA MET A 1118 35.90 -1.75 16.21
C MET A 1118 35.17 -2.87 16.93
N ALA A 1119 35.55 -4.08 16.60
CA ALA A 1119 35.24 -5.25 17.38
C ALA A 1119 35.90 -5.00 18.78
N LYS A 1120 35.37 -5.39 19.93
CA LYS A 1120 35.63 -4.96 21.33
C LYS A 1120 34.59 -3.93 21.76
N ASN A 1121 33.91 -3.32 20.81
CA ASN A 1121 32.84 -2.37 21.04
C ASN A 1121 31.59 -2.75 20.24
N PRO A 1122 30.74 -3.64 20.79
CA PRO A 1122 29.49 -4.06 20.13
C PRO A 1122 28.60 -2.88 19.71
N SER A 1123 28.55 -1.82 20.52
CA SER A 1123 27.80 -0.59 20.23
C SER A 1123 28.34 0.15 19.00
N ALA A 1124 29.66 0.14 18.77
CA ALA A 1124 30.26 0.71 17.57
C ALA A 1124 29.91 -0.10 16.31
N LEU A 1125 29.92 -1.43 16.41
CA LEU A 1125 29.58 -2.33 15.31
C LEU A 1125 28.13 -2.13 14.87
N ILE A 1126 27.21 -2.03 15.84
CA ILE A 1126 25.80 -1.71 15.59
C ILE A 1126 25.63 -0.32 14.98
N LEU A 1127 26.34 0.69 15.52
CA LEU A 1127 26.27 2.06 14.99
C LEU A 1127 26.63 2.09 13.51
N VAL A 1128 27.70 1.40 13.12
CA VAL A 1128 28.18 1.37 11.73
C VAL A 1128 27.24 0.58 10.82
N SER A 1129 26.74 -0.58 11.26
CA SER A 1129 25.82 -1.39 10.45
C SER A 1129 24.47 -0.70 10.24
N GLU A 1130 23.87 -0.15 11.29
CA GLU A 1130 22.59 0.55 11.20
C GLU A 1130 22.73 1.87 10.44
N THR A 1131 23.84 2.59 10.61
CA THR A 1131 24.14 3.79 9.82
C THR A 1131 24.20 3.46 8.33
N ALA A 1132 24.89 2.38 7.93
CA ALA A 1132 24.94 1.96 6.54
C ALA A 1132 23.53 1.66 5.98
N ARG A 1133 22.67 1.01 6.78
CA ARG A 1133 21.28 0.70 6.42
C ARG A 1133 20.40 1.95 6.30
N ILE A 1134 20.60 2.96 7.14
CA ILE A 1134 19.90 4.24 7.03
C ILE A 1134 20.38 4.98 5.77
N LEU A 1135 21.68 5.00 5.50
CA LEU A 1135 22.26 5.66 4.34
C LEU A 1135 21.84 5.03 3.00
N SER A 1136 21.62 3.71 2.95
CA SER A 1136 21.09 3.08 1.74
C SER A 1136 19.68 3.57 1.37
N GLN A 1137 18.96 4.17 2.33
CA GLN A 1137 17.63 4.73 2.16
C GLN A 1137 17.65 6.25 1.94
N ILE A 1138 18.83 6.88 1.82
CA ILE A 1138 18.96 8.33 1.62
C ILE A 1138 18.20 8.83 0.38
N GLY A 1139 18.06 7.98 -0.64
CA GLY A 1139 17.28 8.26 -1.84
C GLY A 1139 15.78 8.43 -1.60
N GLN A 1140 15.26 8.06 -0.43
CA GLN A 1140 13.87 8.29 -0.02
C GLN A 1140 13.64 9.72 0.49
N ILE A 1141 14.70 10.43 0.88
CA ILE A 1141 14.63 11.86 1.23
C ILE A 1141 14.45 12.66 -0.05
N LYS A 1142 13.19 13.00 -0.37
CA LYS A 1142 12.82 13.77 -1.56
C LYS A 1142 11.84 14.88 -1.20
N SER A 1143 11.83 15.91 -2.03
CA SER A 1143 10.93 17.06 -1.85
C SER A 1143 9.48 16.60 -1.90
N PRO A 1144 8.64 16.99 -0.93
CA PRO A 1144 7.21 16.69 -0.96
C PRO A 1144 6.46 17.44 -2.07
N LEU A 1145 7.14 18.29 -2.85
CA LEU A 1145 6.60 18.91 -4.06
C LEU A 1145 6.86 18.08 -5.34
N SER A 1146 7.72 17.06 -5.28
CA SER A 1146 8.20 16.33 -6.46
C SER A 1146 7.26 15.19 -6.88
N LYS A 1147 6.03 15.50 -7.29
CA LYS A 1147 5.14 14.55 -7.99
C LYS A 1147 4.25 15.22 -9.04
#